data_AF-A0A2V6Z714-F1
#
_entry.id   AF-A0A2V6Z714-F1
#
_cell.length_a   1.000
_cell.length_b   1.000
_cell.length_c   1.000
_cell.angle_alpha   90.00
_cell.angle_beta   90.00
_cell.angle_gamma   90.00
#
_symmetry.space_group_name_H-M   'P 1'
#
loop_
_entity.id
_entity.type
_entity.pdbx_description
1 polymer ?
#
loop_
_entity_poly.entity_id
_entity_poly.type
_entity_poly.pdbx_seq_one_letter_code
_entity_poly.pdbx_strand_id
1 'polypeptide(L)'
;TLTGVRQGIPGLPGFLYQVDTSVVNFLREVGSQGARVDVHPVVFRPIPLEYLAVTPFVGGRVTAYSTTVTGVHTPLAGGPQIEDTKDEPRVRELLEFGSDAETRASRVYQLGGWGGLDRVIHSIEPRVHYIRIIGQNFYSLPIWTNQTDLVPEASWFEYSLTNRIRGRTISPENTEAARLDLFKFVLASAYDINKAQFGNVAGDLTFEPSRMLRFHGDASYNVVGEGLQAYTTDVTLNVPRVTTSVGTRYTRIPPVIIPYFVQIPGTWNPGNNLPSNLSTHFLQGTASVDLSPNLAAHAKTNWDIRTTTAVENRFGVDLKLDCWALMVEYIRRNPDRPGKNPDNEFRFSLSLLGLGNVVDTRVGGGQFVLGAEGRALEQELAAVCGVPWALGVASGTDALRLTLTALGVGPGHEVITPAFSFVASATTIMMAGAAPVFVDVDPATYTLDLAATQRAITPRTRAIMPVHLYGQPAPVDRVLELARAHRLAVIEDAAQAIGGAWAGEPVGAWGDAACLSFYPTKNLGACGDGGMVVTRRQDVAERIAKLRHHGDSGRYEHVELGYCSRLDELQAAFLRVKLRRLAEWTTARRRIAGLYREGLSGVGLELPTEAARARHVYHLFTVRHPRRDALAKLLTDDGISTAVYYPRSVPDQPMFGGGAERRWPEAWRASRGRRGPRWHQLHRGRPGRASGTPGAGGPPQRPRRVRGVEGRGRDRHLRSDAAGQVEGAGHLVHRGGRRRRGGHHQAGPAGRARVDDLSRHHPGSAGAALPGQ
;
A
#
# COMPACT_ATOMS: atom_id res chain seq x y z
N THR A 1 9.06 -2.78 17.21
CA THR A 1 10.00 -2.58 18.33
C THR A 1 9.26 -1.96 19.48
N LEU A 2 9.55 -2.42 20.70
CA LEU A 2 9.15 -1.80 21.96
C LEU A 2 10.44 -1.36 22.66
N THR A 3 10.63 -0.06 22.80
CA THR A 3 11.78 0.51 23.52
C THR A 3 11.37 0.72 24.98
N GLY A 4 12.16 0.16 25.90
CA GLY A 4 11.95 0.30 27.33
C GLY A 4 12.30 1.71 27.80
N VAL A 5 11.57 2.21 28.80
CA VAL A 5 11.99 3.38 29.59
C VAL A 5 12.69 2.87 30.84
N ARG A 6 13.78 3.51 31.28
CA ARG A 6 14.44 3.19 32.55
C ARG A 6 13.44 3.35 33.71
N GLN A 7 13.11 2.26 34.38
CA GLN A 7 12.19 2.22 35.53
C GLN A 7 12.93 1.70 36.77
N GLY A 8 12.53 2.16 37.96
CA GLY A 8 13.09 1.64 39.21
C GLY A 8 12.68 0.19 39.43
N ILE A 9 13.60 -0.69 39.84
CA ILE A 9 13.27 -2.08 40.15
C ILE A 9 12.48 -2.12 41.46
N PRO A 10 11.25 -2.67 41.48
CA PRO A 10 10.47 -2.81 42.72
C PRO A 10 11.23 -3.62 43.76
N GLY A 11 11.39 -3.07 44.97
CA GLY A 11 12.13 -3.70 46.06
C GLY A 11 13.66 -3.52 46.03
N LEU A 12 14.24 -2.89 45.00
CA LEU A 12 15.68 -2.61 44.92
C LEU A 12 15.95 -1.11 44.66
N PRO A 13 15.92 -0.26 45.70
CA PRO A 13 16.16 1.19 45.57
C PRO A 13 17.51 1.50 44.92
N GLY A 14 17.53 2.51 44.04
CA GLY A 14 18.73 2.93 43.32
C GLY A 14 19.13 2.06 42.13
N PHE A 15 18.45 0.93 41.89
CA PHE A 15 18.59 0.17 40.65
C PHE A 15 17.48 0.54 39.66
N LEU A 16 17.87 0.70 38.39
CA LEU A 16 16.97 0.91 37.28
C LEU A 16 17.06 -0.29 36.32
N TYR A 17 15.97 -0.64 35.67
CA TYR A 17 15.95 -1.60 34.57
C TYR A 17 15.34 -1.00 33.31
N GLN A 18 15.78 -1.49 32.17
CA GLN A 18 15.24 -1.23 30.84
C GLN A 18 15.16 -2.57 30.11
N VAL A 19 14.11 -2.78 29.31
CA VAL A 19 14.04 -3.95 28.43
C VAL A 19 13.62 -3.45 27.05
N ASP A 20 14.53 -3.56 26.08
CA ASP A 20 14.22 -3.33 24.69
C ASP A 20 13.87 -4.65 24.02
N THR A 21 12.80 -4.68 23.24
CA THR A 21 12.41 -5.86 22.47
C THR A 21 12.05 -5.50 21.03
N SER A 22 12.39 -6.37 20.09
CA SER A 22 11.96 -6.23 18.72
C SER A 22 11.51 -7.56 18.14
N VAL A 23 10.49 -7.50 17.28
CA VAL A 23 10.09 -8.60 16.41
C VAL A 23 10.04 -8.01 15.02
N VAL A 24 10.76 -8.61 14.09
CA VAL A 24 10.88 -8.12 12.70
C VAL A 24 10.72 -9.30 11.76
N ASN A 25 9.87 -9.15 10.74
CA ASN A 25 9.74 -10.13 9.67
C ASN A 25 10.31 -9.53 8.38
N PHE A 26 11.34 -10.17 7.84
CA PHE A 26 12.09 -9.67 6.70
C PHE A 26 11.57 -10.25 5.39
N LEU A 27 11.12 -9.36 4.51
CA LEU A 27 10.64 -9.64 3.16
C LEU A 27 11.56 -8.93 2.17
N ARG A 28 12.50 -9.66 1.56
CA ARG A 28 13.44 -9.14 0.55
C ARG A 28 12.95 -9.44 -0.87
N GLU A 29 13.26 -8.56 -1.82
CA GLU A 29 13.07 -8.81 -3.27
C GLU A 29 14.10 -9.80 -3.83
N VAL A 30 15.30 -9.88 -3.23
CA VAL A 30 16.38 -10.81 -3.56
C VAL A 30 17.06 -11.27 -2.27
N GLY A 31 17.36 -12.57 -2.15
CA GLY A 31 17.88 -13.18 -0.94
C GLY A 31 16.79 -13.61 0.05
N SER A 32 17.21 -14.16 1.19
CA SER A 32 16.33 -14.94 2.07
C SER A 32 15.39 -14.11 2.94
N GLN A 33 14.22 -14.70 3.20
CA GLN A 33 13.22 -14.19 4.15
C GLN A 33 13.40 -14.84 5.52
N GLY A 34 12.84 -14.24 6.57
CA GLY A 34 12.93 -14.79 7.92
C GLY A 34 12.43 -13.85 9.01
N ALA A 35 12.23 -14.39 10.20
CA ALA A 35 11.80 -13.65 11.37
C ALA A 35 12.93 -13.53 12.41
N ARG A 36 13.04 -12.33 12.98
CA ARG A 36 13.88 -12.01 14.14
C ARG A 36 13.02 -11.76 15.37
N VAL A 37 13.47 -12.28 16.51
CA VAL A 37 13.06 -11.82 17.84
C VAL A 37 14.31 -11.37 18.57
N ASP A 38 14.30 -10.19 19.16
CA ASP A 38 15.41 -9.65 19.95
C ASP A 38 14.91 -9.22 21.32
N VAL A 39 15.62 -9.61 22.37
CA VAL A 39 15.31 -9.31 23.76
C VAL A 39 16.57 -8.83 24.45
N HIS A 40 16.53 -7.57 24.93
CA HIS A 40 17.67 -6.86 25.49
C HIS A 40 17.33 -6.20 26.84
N PRO A 41 17.32 -6.98 27.93
CA PRO A 41 17.29 -6.45 29.30
C PRO A 41 18.65 -5.84 29.70
N VAL A 42 18.60 -4.67 30.32
CA VAL A 42 19.75 -4.00 30.95
C VAL A 42 19.35 -3.48 32.33
N VAL A 43 20.20 -3.70 33.32
CA VAL A 43 20.10 -3.17 34.68
C VAL A 43 21.21 -2.15 34.90
N PHE A 44 20.85 -0.98 35.42
CA PHE A 44 21.73 0.14 35.72
C PHE A 44 21.70 0.43 37.23
N ARG A 45 22.81 0.95 37.76
CA ARG A 45 22.84 1.53 39.11
C ARG A 45 23.53 2.89 39.07
N PRO A 46 22.79 4.01 39.01
CA PRO A 46 23.38 5.34 39.11
C PRO A 46 24.01 5.54 40.50
N ILE A 47 25.30 5.88 40.52
CA ILE A 47 26.08 6.21 41.71
C ILE A 47 26.53 7.68 41.58
N PRO A 48 25.83 8.62 42.25
CA PRO A 48 26.28 10.00 42.30
C PRO A 48 27.48 10.11 43.24
N LEU A 49 28.59 10.67 42.73
CA LEU A 49 29.74 11.14 43.48
C LEU A 49 29.77 12.69 43.43
N GLU A 50 30.62 13.31 44.24
CA GLU A 50 30.65 14.76 44.45
C GLU A 50 30.77 15.60 43.15
N TYR A 51 31.59 15.13 42.19
CA TYR A 51 31.84 15.80 40.90
C TYR A 51 31.58 14.92 39.67
N LEU A 52 31.09 13.69 39.86
CA LEU A 52 31.02 12.65 38.82
C LEU A 52 29.82 11.74 39.10
N ALA A 53 28.98 11.48 38.11
CA ALA A 53 28.00 10.39 38.18
C ALA A 53 28.54 9.18 37.43
N VAL A 54 28.64 8.03 38.10
CA VAL A 54 29.01 6.76 37.47
C VAL A 54 27.78 5.86 37.48
N THR A 55 27.38 5.37 36.31
CA THR A 55 26.27 4.43 36.13
C THR A 55 26.82 3.13 35.55
N PRO A 56 27.36 2.22 36.39
CA PRO A 56 27.59 0.84 35.98
C PRO A 56 26.30 0.19 35.48
N PHE A 57 26.44 -0.69 34.49
CA PHE A 57 25.35 -1.47 33.93
C PHE A 57 25.77 -2.90 33.58
N VAL A 58 24.79 -3.80 33.63
CA VAL A 58 24.90 -5.18 33.18
C VAL A 58 23.64 -5.54 32.40
N GLY A 59 23.79 -6.20 31.26
CA GLY A 59 22.71 -6.59 30.38
C GLY A 59 23.00 -7.89 29.67
N GLY A 60 21.98 -8.42 29.01
CA GLY A 60 22.11 -9.59 28.15
C GLY A 60 21.29 -9.37 26.89
N ARG A 61 21.74 -9.94 25.77
CA ARG A 61 20.99 -9.93 24.51
C ARG A 61 20.78 -11.34 24.03
N VAL A 62 19.51 -11.70 23.86
CA VAL A 62 19.09 -12.94 23.23
C VAL A 62 18.40 -12.56 21.92
N THR A 63 19.06 -12.84 20.80
CA THR A 63 18.50 -12.61 19.46
C THR A 63 18.25 -13.96 18.77
N ALA A 64 16.99 -14.32 18.53
CA ALA A 64 16.60 -15.52 17.81
C ALA A 64 16.31 -15.20 16.34
N TYR A 65 16.81 -16.04 15.44
CA TYR A 65 16.71 -15.98 13.98
C TYR A 65 16.00 -17.25 13.50
N SER A 66 15.01 -17.13 12.61
CA SER A 66 14.34 -18.30 12.03
C SER A 66 15.16 -19.02 10.95
N THR A 67 16.26 -18.43 10.48
CA THR A 67 17.11 -18.97 9.42
C THR A 67 18.60 -18.79 9.76
N THR A 68 19.46 -19.57 9.11
CA THR A 68 20.92 -19.59 9.29
C THR A 68 21.63 -19.40 7.95
N VAL A 69 22.66 -18.56 7.89
CA VAL A 69 23.52 -18.41 6.69
C VAL A 69 24.44 -19.61 6.56
N THR A 70 24.47 -20.19 5.35
CA THR A 70 25.34 -21.31 4.97
C THR A 70 26.39 -20.94 3.93
N GLY A 71 26.27 -19.78 3.28
CA GLY A 71 27.21 -19.30 2.27
C GLY A 71 26.87 -17.90 1.76
N VAL A 72 27.70 -17.38 0.86
CA VAL A 72 27.45 -16.14 0.12
C VAL A 72 27.96 -16.33 -1.30
N HIS A 73 27.15 -15.98 -2.31
CA HIS A 73 27.53 -16.04 -3.71
C HIS A 73 27.31 -14.70 -4.43
N THR A 74 28.09 -14.46 -5.50
CA THR A 74 27.92 -13.29 -6.37
C THR A 74 27.23 -13.71 -7.67
N PRO A 75 26.13 -13.07 -8.08
CA PRO A 75 25.47 -13.38 -9.35
C PRO A 75 26.40 -13.18 -10.55
N LEU A 76 26.35 -14.10 -11.53
CA LEU A 76 27.15 -14.10 -12.77
C LEU A 76 27.13 -12.79 -13.57
N ALA A 77 26.11 -11.94 -13.38
CA ALA A 77 25.98 -10.64 -14.03
C ALA A 77 26.65 -9.47 -13.26
N GLY A 78 27.43 -9.73 -12.21
CA GLY A 78 28.05 -8.70 -11.38
C GLY A 78 27.07 -8.00 -10.43
N GLY A 79 26.06 -8.73 -9.96
CA GLY A 79 25.07 -8.23 -8.99
C GLY A 79 25.62 -8.12 -7.56
N PRO A 80 24.83 -7.59 -6.60
CA PRO A 80 25.19 -7.63 -5.19
C PRO A 80 25.35 -9.07 -4.69
N GLN A 81 26.20 -9.28 -3.69
CA GLN A 81 26.33 -10.57 -3.02
C GLN A 81 24.99 -11.00 -2.39
N ILE A 82 24.65 -12.28 -2.55
CA ILE A 82 23.44 -12.90 -2.02
C ILE A 82 23.86 -13.91 -0.95
N GLU A 83 23.25 -13.82 0.23
CA GLU A 83 23.41 -14.81 1.31
C GLU A 83 22.63 -16.09 0.97
N ASP A 84 23.30 -17.23 0.99
CA ASP A 84 22.66 -18.54 0.97
C ASP A 84 22.25 -18.91 2.39
N THR A 85 20.99 -19.27 2.62
CA THR A 85 20.48 -19.65 3.95
C THR A 85 19.72 -20.96 3.95
N LYS A 86 19.58 -21.54 5.14
CA LYS A 86 18.62 -22.60 5.43
C LYS A 86 17.62 -22.17 6.52
N ASP A 87 16.46 -22.80 6.52
CA ASP A 87 15.43 -22.69 7.57
C ASP A 87 15.79 -23.47 8.85
N GLU A 88 17.04 -23.32 9.28
CA GLU A 88 17.55 -23.85 10.55
C GLU A 88 17.56 -22.69 11.56
N PRO A 89 16.76 -22.73 12.64
CA PRO A 89 16.68 -21.64 13.61
C PRO A 89 17.97 -21.54 14.44
N ARG A 90 18.42 -20.31 14.69
CA ARG A 90 19.61 -20.04 15.52
C ARG A 90 19.36 -18.96 16.56
N VAL A 91 20.11 -19.04 17.65
CA VAL A 91 20.11 -18.06 18.73
C VAL A 91 21.50 -17.45 18.86
N ARG A 92 21.54 -16.13 18.98
CA ARG A 92 22.68 -15.36 19.45
C ARG A 92 22.48 -15.04 20.92
N GLU A 93 23.45 -15.43 21.74
CA GLU A 93 23.46 -15.16 23.17
C GLU A 93 24.70 -14.34 23.47
N LEU A 94 24.48 -13.07 23.85
CA LEU A 94 25.54 -12.13 24.23
C LEU A 94 25.31 -11.66 25.67
N LEU A 95 26.38 -11.57 26.43
CA LEU A 95 26.44 -10.87 27.71
C LEU A 95 27.13 -9.52 27.48
N GLU A 96 26.54 -8.46 28.04
CA GLU A 96 27.02 -7.09 27.92
C GLU A 96 27.21 -6.50 29.32
N PHE A 97 28.35 -5.85 29.56
CA PHE A 97 28.58 -5.13 30.80
C PHE A 97 29.47 -3.93 30.57
N GLY A 98 29.29 -2.90 31.38
CA GLY A 98 29.95 -1.63 31.16
C GLY A 98 29.67 -0.59 32.24
N SER A 99 30.10 0.63 31.97
CA SER A 99 29.83 1.77 32.83
C SER A 99 29.82 3.07 32.04
N ASP A 100 28.76 3.86 32.20
CA ASP A 100 28.76 5.27 31.86
C ASP A 100 29.38 6.07 33.01
N ALA A 101 30.26 7.01 32.71
CA ALA A 101 30.79 7.99 33.65
C ALA A 101 30.58 9.39 33.05
N GLU A 102 29.81 10.24 33.73
CA GLU A 102 29.49 11.60 33.26
C GLU A 102 29.76 12.66 34.34
N THR A 103 30.48 13.71 33.96
CA THR A 103 30.65 14.92 34.79
C THR A 103 30.01 16.10 34.05
N ARG A 104 29.53 17.08 34.80
CA ARG A 104 28.94 18.30 34.23
C ARG A 104 29.35 19.53 35.04
N ALA A 105 30.33 20.26 34.53
CA ALA A 105 30.60 21.62 34.98
C ALA A 105 29.64 22.57 34.25
N SER A 106 28.97 23.47 34.96
CA SER A 106 28.14 24.49 34.32
C SER A 106 28.16 25.83 35.05
N ARG A 107 28.18 26.92 34.29
CA ARG A 107 28.15 28.29 34.80
C ARG A 107 27.01 29.05 34.13
N VAL A 108 26.23 29.74 34.96
CA VAL A 108 25.14 30.62 34.51
C VAL A 108 25.66 32.05 34.47
N TYR A 109 25.51 32.70 33.33
CA TYR A 109 25.76 34.12 33.11
C TYR A 109 24.42 34.83 32.99
N GLN A 110 24.22 35.89 33.77
CA GLN A 110 23.09 36.81 33.60
C GLN A 110 23.48 37.84 32.54
N LEU A 111 22.61 38.08 31.57
CA LEU A 111 22.88 38.99 30.45
C LEU A 111 22.03 40.28 30.50
N GLY A 112 21.07 40.36 31.42
CA GLY A 112 20.26 41.58 31.62
C GLY A 112 19.45 42.00 30.39
N GLY A 113 19.23 41.09 29.45
CA GLY A 113 18.56 41.35 28.17
C GLY A 113 19.48 41.64 26.99
N TRP A 114 20.81 41.64 27.17
CA TRP A 114 21.76 41.79 26.06
C TRP A 114 21.55 40.71 24.99
N GLY A 115 21.46 41.12 23.72
CA GLY A 115 21.14 40.21 22.60
C GLY A 115 19.73 39.58 22.67
N GLY A 116 18.81 40.11 23.49
CA GLY A 116 17.48 39.52 23.69
C GLY A 116 17.46 38.32 24.64
N LEU A 117 18.56 38.09 25.39
CA LEU A 117 18.72 36.97 26.32
C LEU A 117 18.69 37.43 27.78
N ASP A 118 17.88 36.75 28.61
CA ASP A 118 17.89 36.90 30.07
C ASP A 118 19.16 36.29 30.66
N ARG A 119 19.41 35.02 30.31
CA ARG A 119 20.50 34.21 30.86
C ARG A 119 21.12 33.32 29.79
N VAL A 120 22.42 33.06 29.93
CA VAL A 120 23.13 32.02 29.20
C VAL A 120 23.72 31.01 30.18
N ILE A 121 23.58 29.72 29.84
CA ILE A 121 24.18 28.61 30.59
C ILE A 121 25.25 28.00 29.70
N HIS A 122 26.50 28.11 30.12
CA HIS A 122 27.61 27.36 29.54
C HIS A 122 27.79 26.07 30.34
N SER A 123 27.80 24.92 29.69
CA SER A 123 28.15 23.65 30.30
C SER A 123 29.21 22.90 29.51
N ILE A 124 30.14 22.29 30.26
CA ILE A 124 31.17 21.39 29.77
C ILE A 124 30.85 20.02 30.38
N GLU A 125 30.55 19.07 29.51
CA GLU A 125 29.95 17.78 29.79
C GLU A 125 30.86 16.67 29.23
N PRO A 126 31.98 16.35 29.91
CA PRO A 126 32.79 15.18 29.59
C PRO A 126 32.06 13.88 29.97
N ARG A 127 32.15 12.88 29.09
CA ARG A 127 31.61 11.54 29.29
C ARG A 127 32.63 10.49 28.87
N VAL A 128 32.66 9.38 29.59
CA VAL A 128 33.37 8.16 29.22
C VAL A 128 32.38 7.00 29.30
N HIS A 129 32.24 6.25 28.21
CA HIS A 129 31.43 5.05 28.13
C HIS A 129 32.36 3.85 27.94
N TYR A 130 32.36 2.93 28.91
CA TYR A 130 33.03 1.64 28.79
C TYR A 130 31.99 0.57 28.49
N ILE A 131 32.26 -0.28 27.49
CA ILE A 131 31.42 -1.43 27.16
C ILE A 131 32.27 -2.64 26.79
N ARG A 132 31.84 -3.82 27.28
CA ARG A 132 32.35 -5.12 26.86
C ARG A 132 31.20 -6.05 26.52
N ILE A 133 31.28 -6.68 25.35
CA ILE A 133 30.31 -7.64 24.82
C ILE A 133 31.04 -8.95 24.56
N ILE A 134 30.58 -10.03 25.19
CA ILE A 134 31.08 -11.40 25.00
C ILE A 134 29.92 -12.34 24.67
N GLY A 135 30.16 -13.44 23.97
CA GLY A 135 29.07 -14.36 23.60
C GLY A 135 29.43 -15.34 22.48
N GLN A 136 28.41 -15.96 21.91
CA GLN A 136 28.54 -16.90 20.79
C GLN A 136 27.85 -16.36 19.52
N ASN A 137 28.21 -16.92 18.37
CA ASN A 137 27.59 -16.65 17.07
C ASN A 137 27.65 -15.17 16.60
N PHE A 138 28.72 -14.44 16.92
CA PHE A 138 28.90 -13.04 16.48
C PHE A 138 28.83 -12.83 14.96
N TYR A 139 29.36 -13.76 14.17
CA TYR A 139 29.56 -13.61 12.71
C TYR A 139 28.86 -14.69 11.86
N SER A 140 28.04 -15.55 12.47
CA SER A 140 27.51 -16.78 11.86
C SER A 140 25.98 -16.77 11.68
N LEU A 141 25.42 -15.58 11.45
CA LEU A 141 23.98 -15.28 11.44
C LEU A 141 23.61 -14.38 10.24
N PRO A 142 22.35 -14.40 9.78
CA PRO A 142 21.87 -13.53 8.69
C PRO A 142 22.05 -12.04 8.96
N ILE A 143 22.63 -11.31 8.01
CA ILE A 143 22.77 -9.86 8.09
C ILE A 143 21.58 -9.23 7.38
N TRP A 144 20.42 -9.23 8.07
CA TRP A 144 19.19 -8.64 7.53
C TRP A 144 19.25 -7.11 7.45
N THR A 145 19.78 -6.48 8.51
CA THR A 145 20.04 -5.05 8.64
C THR A 145 21.39 -4.79 9.29
N ASN A 146 22.21 -3.98 8.62
CA ASN A 146 23.56 -3.68 9.07
C ASN A 146 23.61 -3.15 10.52
N GLN A 147 22.74 -2.24 10.92
CA GLN A 147 22.80 -1.57 12.24
C GLN A 147 22.51 -2.45 13.47
N THR A 148 21.83 -3.59 13.30
CA THR A 148 21.35 -4.38 14.45
C THR A 148 21.65 -5.87 14.38
N ASP A 149 22.00 -6.39 13.21
CA ASP A 149 22.47 -7.79 13.06
C ASP A 149 24.00 -7.88 13.21
N LEU A 150 24.78 -6.85 12.83
CA LEU A 150 26.22 -6.77 13.10
C LEU A 150 26.50 -6.17 14.49
N VAL A 151 26.40 -7.01 15.51
CA VAL A 151 26.98 -6.76 16.84
C VAL A 151 28.33 -7.48 16.87
N PRO A 152 29.48 -6.77 16.82
CA PRO A 152 30.78 -7.41 16.95
C PRO A 152 31.09 -7.75 18.41
N GLU A 153 32.12 -8.58 18.64
CA GLU A 153 32.77 -8.64 19.95
C GLU A 153 33.39 -7.28 20.24
N ALA A 154 33.10 -6.72 21.42
CA ALA A 154 33.45 -5.35 21.79
C ALA A 154 34.13 -5.30 23.16
N SER A 155 35.10 -4.41 23.32
CA SER A 155 35.79 -4.13 24.57
C SER A 155 36.42 -2.74 24.43
N TRP A 156 35.59 -1.69 24.55
CA TRP A 156 35.92 -0.36 24.05
C TRP A 156 35.68 0.73 25.09
N PHE A 157 36.48 1.80 25.00
CA PHE A 157 36.23 3.07 25.68
C PHE A 157 35.83 4.13 24.64
N GLU A 158 34.60 4.61 24.67
CA GLU A 158 34.20 5.83 23.97
C GLU A 158 34.36 7.02 24.92
N TYR A 159 35.11 8.03 24.50
CA TYR A 159 35.31 9.26 25.25
C TYR A 159 34.76 10.44 24.48
N SER A 160 34.07 11.36 25.17
CA SER A 160 33.51 12.54 24.54
C SER A 160 33.51 13.76 25.46
N LEU A 161 33.58 14.93 24.83
CA LEU A 161 33.52 16.23 25.47
C LEU A 161 32.47 17.08 24.76
N THR A 162 31.34 17.32 25.43
CA THR A 162 30.32 18.26 24.95
C THR A 162 30.53 19.63 25.60
N ASN A 163 30.78 20.65 24.78
CA ASN A 163 30.80 22.05 25.16
C ASN A 163 29.52 22.72 24.62
N ARG A 164 28.62 23.17 25.49
CA ARG A 164 27.29 23.66 25.13
C ARG A 164 26.97 25.00 25.78
N ILE A 165 26.47 25.94 24.98
CA ILE A 165 26.01 27.26 25.41
C ILE A 165 24.52 27.36 25.07
N ARG A 166 23.69 27.47 26.09
CA ARG A 166 22.23 27.63 25.97
C ARG A 166 21.78 29.02 26.39
N GLY A 167 21.10 29.72 25.49
CA GLY A 167 20.44 30.99 25.79
C GLY A 167 18.99 30.78 26.23
N ARG A 168 18.54 31.56 27.21
CA ARG A 168 17.13 31.78 27.53
C ARG A 168 16.76 33.19 27.08
N THR A 169 15.78 33.34 26.20
CA THR A 169 15.32 34.67 25.76
C THR A 169 14.58 35.40 26.89
N ILE A 170 14.56 36.73 26.82
CA ILE A 170 13.57 37.52 27.56
C ILE A 170 12.17 37.12 27.05
N SER A 171 11.18 37.12 27.93
CA SER A 171 9.77 36.90 27.59
C SER A 171 8.89 37.84 28.42
N PRO A 172 7.94 38.57 27.81
CA PRO A 172 6.89 39.27 28.54
C PRO A 172 6.14 38.35 29.52
N GLU A 173 5.57 38.95 30.57
CA GLU A 173 4.64 38.24 31.45
C GLU A 173 3.53 37.56 30.63
N ASN A 174 3.24 36.30 30.96
CA ASN A 174 2.35 35.38 30.22
C ASN A 174 2.88 34.80 28.89
N THR A 175 4.18 34.88 28.59
CA THR A 175 4.80 34.14 27.47
C THR A 175 5.96 33.25 27.91
N GLU A 176 6.12 32.08 27.26
CA GLU A 176 7.19 31.14 27.58
C GLU A 176 8.53 31.56 26.94
N ALA A 177 9.56 31.74 27.76
CA ALA A 177 10.92 32.06 27.32
C ALA A 177 11.49 30.96 26.42
N ALA A 178 11.89 31.33 25.21
CA ALA A 178 12.55 30.42 24.30
C ALA A 178 13.91 29.97 24.86
N ARG A 179 14.22 28.69 24.72
CA ARG A 179 15.57 28.15 24.94
C ARG A 179 16.21 27.89 23.58
N LEU A 180 17.38 28.47 23.37
CA LEU A 180 18.17 28.35 22.14
C LEU A 180 19.45 27.57 22.46
N ASP A 181 19.77 26.56 21.67
CA ASP A 181 21.07 25.89 21.70
C ASP A 181 22.09 26.69 20.87
N LEU A 182 22.39 27.91 21.36
CA LEU A 182 23.24 28.90 20.70
C LEU A 182 24.52 28.29 20.14
N PHE A 183 25.17 27.43 20.93
CA PHE A 183 26.34 26.67 20.50
C PHE A 183 26.34 25.28 21.15
N LYS A 184 26.65 24.25 20.38
CA LYS A 184 26.96 22.89 20.85
C LYS A 184 28.12 22.38 20.02
N PHE A 185 29.24 22.08 20.65
CA PHE A 185 30.35 21.35 20.06
C PHE A 185 30.56 20.06 20.84
N VAL A 186 30.58 18.93 20.14
CA VAL A 186 30.92 17.62 20.69
C VAL A 186 32.17 17.15 19.98
N LEU A 187 33.19 16.77 20.75
CA LEU A 187 34.36 16.06 20.25
C LEU A 187 34.37 14.68 20.88
N ALA A 188 34.53 13.62 20.09
CA ALA A 188 34.51 12.25 20.56
C ALA A 188 35.46 11.34 19.77
N SER A 189 35.85 10.22 20.39
CA SER A 189 36.56 9.12 19.73
C SER A 189 36.42 7.86 20.58
N ALA A 190 36.76 6.72 19.99
CA ALA A 190 36.74 5.43 20.66
C ALA A 190 38.15 4.82 20.70
N TYR A 191 38.43 4.00 21.72
CA TYR A 191 39.61 3.17 21.82
C TYR A 191 39.21 1.69 21.92
N ASP A 192 39.66 0.87 20.98
CA ASP A 192 39.43 -0.57 20.95
C ASP A 192 40.54 -1.28 21.74
N ILE A 193 40.21 -1.78 22.94
CA ILE A 193 41.16 -2.42 23.85
C ILE A 193 41.64 -3.76 23.26
N ASN A 194 40.77 -4.50 22.56
CA ASN A 194 41.11 -5.80 22.00
C ASN A 194 42.13 -5.68 20.85
N LYS A 195 42.12 -4.55 20.14
CA LYS A 195 43.03 -4.25 19.01
C LYS A 195 44.12 -3.23 19.35
N ALA A 196 44.13 -2.72 20.58
CA ALA A 196 45.02 -1.68 21.08
C ALA A 196 45.11 -0.41 20.21
N GLN A 197 44.01 0.00 19.57
CA GLN A 197 43.99 1.08 18.57
C GLN A 197 42.87 2.10 18.81
N PHE A 198 43.10 3.35 18.40
CA PHE A 198 42.04 4.37 18.34
C PHE A 198 41.18 4.19 17.09
N GLY A 199 39.89 4.48 17.24
CA GLY A 199 38.95 4.70 16.12
C GLY A 199 39.10 6.10 15.54
N ASN A 200 38.05 6.58 14.86
CA ASN A 200 38.02 7.93 14.35
C ASN A 200 37.85 8.95 15.48
N VAL A 201 38.39 10.14 15.27
CA VAL A 201 37.92 11.35 15.97
C VAL A 201 36.75 11.93 15.18
N ALA A 202 35.61 12.05 15.85
CA ALA A 202 34.39 12.67 15.34
C ALA A 202 34.12 14.00 16.06
N GLY A 203 33.80 15.03 15.30
CA GLY A 203 33.32 16.32 15.79
C GLY A 203 31.91 16.60 15.29
N ASP A 204 31.02 17.07 16.16
CA ASP A 204 29.68 17.60 15.82
C ASP A 204 29.61 19.04 16.31
N LEU A 205 29.36 19.97 15.39
CA LEU A 205 29.16 21.39 15.67
C LEU A 205 27.74 21.79 15.27
N THR A 206 27.04 22.45 16.17
CA THR A 206 25.75 23.11 15.91
C THR A 206 25.80 24.52 16.51
N PHE A 207 25.43 25.52 15.72
CA PHE A 207 25.38 26.93 16.14
C PHE A 207 24.05 27.52 15.69
N GLU A 208 23.17 27.80 16.65
CA GLU A 208 21.79 28.32 16.43
C GLU A 208 21.66 29.73 17.02
N PRO A 209 22.21 30.77 16.37
CA PRO A 209 22.14 32.15 16.88
C PRO A 209 20.71 32.69 16.97
N SER A 210 19.75 32.08 16.27
CA SER A 210 18.32 32.41 16.37
C SER A 210 17.45 31.23 15.96
N ARG A 211 16.13 31.33 16.18
CA ARG A 211 15.16 30.35 15.63
C ARG A 211 15.15 30.32 14.09
N MET A 212 15.58 31.41 13.44
CA MET A 212 15.56 31.54 11.98
C MET A 212 16.79 30.95 11.29
N LEU A 213 17.91 30.77 11.99
CA LEU A 213 19.18 30.43 11.36
C LEU A 213 19.94 29.41 12.20
N ARG A 214 20.25 28.27 11.58
CA ARG A 214 21.06 27.19 12.16
C ARG A 214 22.23 26.90 11.24
N PHE A 215 23.42 26.86 11.81
CA PHE A 215 24.60 26.26 11.21
C PHE A 215 24.83 24.91 11.86
N HIS A 216 25.16 23.91 11.07
CA HIS A 216 25.52 22.58 11.52
C HIS A 216 26.71 22.09 10.70
N GLY A 217 27.56 21.27 11.31
CA GLY A 217 28.51 20.47 10.58
C GLY A 217 29.12 19.39 11.46
N ASP A 218 29.28 18.21 10.90
CA ASP A 218 30.01 17.11 11.51
C ASP A 218 31.23 16.76 10.65
N ALA A 219 32.25 16.19 11.27
CA ALA A 219 33.42 15.65 10.58
C ALA A 219 33.95 14.43 11.31
N SER A 220 34.38 13.43 10.56
CA SER A 220 34.99 12.20 11.09
C SER A 220 36.35 11.97 10.44
N TYR A 221 37.39 11.82 11.25
CA TYR A 221 38.78 11.72 10.82
C TYR A 221 39.46 10.46 11.39
N ASN A 222 40.08 9.66 10.53
CA ASN A 222 40.83 8.47 10.93
C ASN A 222 42.23 8.88 11.43
N VAL A 223 42.49 8.66 12.71
CA VAL A 223 43.75 9.01 13.39
C VAL A 223 44.89 8.05 13.04
N VAL A 224 44.57 6.79 12.72
CA VAL A 224 45.56 5.70 12.53
C VAL A 224 45.97 5.56 11.06
N GLY A 225 45.04 5.70 10.13
CA GLY A 225 45.26 5.54 8.69
C GLY A 225 45.28 6.85 7.88
N GLU A 226 45.48 7.99 8.56
CA GLU A 226 45.56 9.34 7.98
C GLU A 226 44.45 9.69 6.96
N GLY A 227 43.30 10.18 7.44
CA GLY A 227 42.40 10.87 6.51
C GLY A 227 40.98 11.14 6.99
N LEU A 228 40.42 12.22 6.43
CA LEU A 228 39.01 12.58 6.54
C LEU A 228 38.13 11.47 5.95
N GLN A 229 37.25 10.91 6.76
CA GLN A 229 36.36 9.79 6.41
C GLN A 229 35.01 10.31 5.90
N ALA A 230 34.43 11.26 6.61
CA ALA A 230 33.19 11.92 6.24
C ALA A 230 33.16 13.35 6.79
N TYR A 231 32.36 14.21 6.16
CA TYR A 231 31.89 15.43 6.80
C TYR A 231 30.54 15.83 6.23
N THR A 232 29.77 16.56 7.03
CA THR A 232 28.64 17.35 6.55
C THR A 232 28.79 18.79 7.00
N THR A 233 28.26 19.72 6.22
CA THR A 233 27.95 21.07 6.69
C THR A 233 26.55 21.43 6.20
N ASP A 234 25.78 22.18 6.97
CA ASP A 234 24.48 22.71 6.60
C ASP A 234 24.31 24.13 7.13
N VAL A 235 23.75 24.99 6.28
CA VAL A 235 23.12 26.25 6.68
C VAL A 235 21.63 26.09 6.46
N THR A 236 20.86 26.16 7.54
CA THR A 236 19.39 26.04 7.51
C THR A 236 18.75 27.38 7.88
N LEU A 237 17.84 27.84 7.01
CA LEU A 237 17.04 29.05 7.19
C LEU A 237 15.58 28.65 7.44
N ASN A 238 15.06 29.01 8.61
CA ASN A 238 13.66 28.82 9.01
C ASN A 238 12.93 30.16 8.96
N VAL A 239 12.05 30.34 7.98
CA VAL A 239 11.14 31.47 7.84
C VAL A 239 9.71 30.94 8.08
N PRO A 240 8.73 31.75 8.53
CA PRO A 240 7.35 31.26 8.67
C PRO A 240 6.85 30.54 7.40
N ARG A 241 6.46 29.27 7.57
CA ARG A 241 6.04 28.33 6.50
C ARG A 241 7.12 27.89 5.50
N VAL A 242 8.38 28.31 5.63
CA VAL A 242 9.45 27.94 4.68
C VAL A 242 10.71 27.51 5.45
N THR A 243 11.13 26.28 5.24
CA THR A 243 12.42 25.76 5.73
C THR A 243 13.30 25.45 4.53
N THR A 244 14.46 26.08 4.43
CA THR A 244 15.47 25.73 3.42
C THR A 244 16.77 25.32 4.10
N SER A 245 17.49 24.37 3.52
CA SER A 245 18.88 24.09 3.90
C SER A 245 19.76 23.95 2.67
N VAL A 246 20.99 24.41 2.79
CA VAL A 246 22.05 24.19 1.79
C VAL A 246 23.29 23.72 2.52
N GLY A 247 23.90 22.65 2.01
CA GLY A 247 24.98 21.99 2.73
C GLY A 247 25.85 21.12 1.86
N THR A 248 27.12 20.96 2.24
CA THR A 248 28.02 20.01 1.58
C THR A 248 28.02 18.67 2.32
N ARG A 249 28.32 17.60 1.58
CA ARG A 249 28.41 16.23 2.05
C ARG A 249 29.62 15.57 1.44
N TYR A 250 30.40 14.89 2.27
CA TYR A 250 31.50 14.04 1.86
C TYR A 250 31.46 12.73 2.61
N THR A 251 31.72 11.63 1.92
CA THR A 251 31.97 10.33 2.55
C THR A 251 32.89 9.48 1.69
N ARG A 252 33.89 8.84 2.30
CA ARG A 252 34.64 7.71 1.75
C ARG A 252 33.85 6.44 2.06
N ILE A 253 33.22 5.84 1.04
CA ILE A 253 32.46 4.58 1.14
C ILE A 253 33.45 3.45 1.55
N PRO A 254 33.11 2.49 2.44
CA PRO A 254 31.81 1.86 2.69
C PRO A 254 30.99 2.46 3.84
N PRO A 255 29.69 2.06 3.97
CA PRO A 255 28.88 2.42 5.13
C PRO A 255 29.48 1.80 6.39
N VAL A 256 30.22 2.60 7.16
CA VAL A 256 30.70 2.14 8.47
C VAL A 256 29.50 2.05 9.40
N ILE A 257 29.23 0.81 9.79
CA ILE A 257 28.07 0.46 10.60
C ILE A 257 28.37 0.91 12.02
N ILE A 258 27.82 2.06 12.41
CA ILE A 258 27.84 2.51 13.80
C ILE A 258 26.96 1.53 14.59
N PRO A 259 27.51 0.71 15.50
CA PRO A 259 26.70 -0.16 16.34
C PRO A 259 25.78 0.71 17.21
N TYR A 260 24.54 0.29 17.43
CA TYR A 260 23.54 1.12 18.13
C TYR A 260 23.93 1.53 19.57
N PHE A 261 24.95 0.88 20.16
CA PHE A 261 25.50 1.18 21.48
C PHE A 261 26.63 2.22 21.48
N VAL A 262 27.14 2.62 20.31
CA VAL A 262 28.04 3.79 20.18
C VAL A 262 27.19 5.05 20.32
N GLN A 263 27.52 5.90 21.29
CA GLN A 263 26.69 7.06 21.64
C GLN A 263 26.84 8.21 20.63
N ILE A 264 28.01 8.34 20.00
CA ILE A 264 28.32 9.43 19.07
C ILE A 264 28.68 8.88 17.69
N PRO A 265 27.83 9.13 16.67
CA PRO A 265 28.08 8.75 15.28
C PRO A 265 29.46 9.16 14.75
N GLY A 266 30.06 8.30 13.92
CA GLY A 266 31.32 8.57 13.21
C GLY A 266 32.59 8.15 13.96
N THR A 267 32.57 8.03 15.29
CA THR A 267 33.73 7.58 16.11
C THR A 267 34.21 6.18 15.74
N TRP A 268 33.31 5.33 15.26
CA TRP A 268 33.59 3.96 14.85
C TRP A 268 34.10 3.89 13.40
N ASN A 269 35.39 3.56 13.23
CA ASN A 269 35.99 2.89 12.06
C ASN A 269 37.37 2.35 12.48
N PRO A 270 37.67 1.04 12.40
CA PRO A 270 38.92 0.45 12.89
C PRO A 270 40.14 0.70 11.97
N GLY A 271 40.28 1.89 11.39
CA GLY A 271 41.52 2.36 10.75
C GLY A 271 41.76 1.97 9.29
N ASN A 272 40.85 1.26 8.61
CA ASN A 272 41.07 0.77 7.25
C ASN A 272 41.34 1.88 6.21
N ASN A 273 42.44 1.76 5.46
CA ASN A 273 42.78 2.66 4.35
C ASN A 273 41.88 2.40 3.14
N LEU A 274 40.87 3.26 2.98
CA LEU A 274 39.94 3.24 1.85
C LEU A 274 40.50 4.06 0.69
N PRO A 275 40.53 3.51 -0.55
CA PRO A 275 41.07 4.22 -1.70
C PRO A 275 40.19 5.44 -2.04
N SER A 276 40.84 6.56 -2.40
CA SER A 276 40.21 7.87 -2.56
C SER A 276 39.14 7.93 -3.66
N ASN A 277 39.20 7.00 -4.62
CA ASN A 277 38.24 6.84 -5.72
C ASN A 277 36.84 6.38 -5.26
N LEU A 278 36.67 5.88 -4.03
CA LEU A 278 35.38 5.50 -3.44
C LEU A 278 34.69 6.65 -2.68
N SER A 279 35.22 7.88 -2.78
CA SER A 279 34.57 9.04 -2.19
C SER A 279 33.33 9.51 -2.96
N THR A 280 32.37 10.12 -2.28
CA THR A 280 31.30 10.93 -2.89
C THR A 280 31.32 12.34 -2.31
N HIS A 281 31.04 13.34 -3.15
CA HIS A 281 31.04 14.76 -2.80
C HIS A 281 29.77 15.41 -3.35
N PHE A 282 28.82 15.77 -2.48
CA PHE A 282 27.58 16.42 -2.90
C PHE A 282 27.41 17.80 -2.29
N LEU A 283 26.95 18.75 -3.09
CA LEU A 283 26.20 19.90 -2.61
C LEU A 283 24.72 19.49 -2.56
N GLN A 284 24.13 19.54 -1.38
CA GLN A 284 22.72 19.23 -1.15
C GLN A 284 21.95 20.51 -0.88
N GLY A 285 20.88 20.73 -1.63
CA GLY A 285 19.89 21.76 -1.36
C GLY A 285 18.56 21.12 -0.97
N THR A 286 17.91 21.64 0.08
CA THR A 286 16.53 21.26 0.43
C THR A 286 15.68 22.52 0.63
N ALA A 287 14.40 22.40 0.28
CA ALA A 287 13.39 23.41 0.54
C ALA A 287 12.07 22.71 0.88
N SER A 288 11.38 23.18 1.91
CA SER A 288 10.04 22.74 2.29
C SER A 288 9.18 23.95 2.56
N VAL A 289 7.94 23.93 2.07
CA VAL A 289 6.98 25.03 2.13
C VAL A 289 5.62 24.51 2.58
N ASP A 290 5.15 24.96 3.75
CA ASP A 290 3.79 24.72 4.22
C ASP A 290 2.82 25.66 3.49
N LEU A 291 2.20 25.16 2.41
CA LEU A 291 1.23 25.91 1.61
C LEU A 291 -0.08 26.13 2.38
N SER A 292 -0.47 25.17 3.22
CA SER A 292 -1.59 25.26 4.16
C SER A 292 -1.36 24.31 5.35
N PRO A 293 -2.18 24.36 6.43
CA PRO A 293 -2.09 23.39 7.54
C PRO A 293 -2.20 21.93 7.10
N ASN A 294 -2.80 21.68 5.93
CA ASN A 294 -3.10 20.37 5.37
C ASN A 294 -2.28 20.06 4.10
N LEU A 295 -1.35 20.94 3.69
CA LEU A 295 -0.59 20.78 2.46
C LEU A 295 0.82 21.38 2.59
N ALA A 296 1.84 20.54 2.44
CA ALA A 296 3.22 20.98 2.28
C ALA A 296 3.76 20.55 0.92
N ALA A 297 4.70 21.31 0.37
CA ALA A 297 5.50 20.92 -0.78
C ALA A 297 6.98 20.90 -0.37
N HIS A 298 7.74 19.94 -0.88
CA HIS A 298 9.16 19.82 -0.59
C HIS A 298 9.98 19.54 -1.86
N ALA A 299 11.21 20.04 -1.91
CA ALA A 299 12.17 19.81 -2.97
C ALA A 299 13.53 19.50 -2.38
N LYS A 300 14.26 18.56 -3.01
CA LYS A 300 15.62 18.17 -2.63
C LYS A 300 16.46 17.99 -3.88
N THR A 301 17.65 18.56 -3.91
CA THR A 301 18.62 18.37 -4.99
C THR A 301 19.96 17.92 -4.43
N ASN A 302 20.58 16.94 -5.10
CA ASN A 302 21.94 16.48 -4.84
C ASN A 302 22.78 16.74 -6.10
N TRP A 303 23.82 17.56 -5.97
CA TRP A 303 24.72 17.94 -7.06
C TRP A 303 26.12 17.37 -6.77
N ASP A 304 26.64 16.46 -7.59
CA ASP A 304 28.03 15.98 -7.40
C ASP A 304 28.98 17.10 -7.85
N ILE A 305 29.83 17.53 -6.92
CA ILE A 305 30.71 18.69 -7.08
C ILE A 305 31.82 18.39 -8.10
N ARG A 306 32.22 17.12 -8.27
CA ARG A 306 33.33 16.70 -9.16
C ARG A 306 32.89 16.55 -10.60
N THR A 307 31.68 16.04 -10.84
CA THR A 307 31.11 15.90 -12.20
C THR A 307 30.31 17.11 -12.64
N THR A 308 30.13 18.09 -11.74
CA THR A 308 29.27 19.28 -11.90
C THR A 308 27.86 18.98 -12.40
N THR A 309 27.33 17.78 -12.13
CA THR A 309 25.98 17.36 -12.51
C THR A 309 25.06 17.19 -11.30
N ALA A 310 23.80 17.62 -11.44
CA ALA A 310 22.74 17.21 -10.51
C ALA A 310 22.50 15.70 -10.67
N VAL A 311 22.73 14.91 -9.63
CA VAL A 311 22.63 13.44 -9.65
C VAL A 311 21.20 12.98 -9.37
N GLU A 312 20.57 13.57 -8.36
CA GLU A 312 19.19 13.25 -7.99
C GLU A 312 18.44 14.53 -7.59
N ASN A 313 17.25 14.72 -8.16
CA ASN A 313 16.33 15.78 -7.77
C ASN A 313 15.01 15.13 -7.34
N ARG A 314 14.46 15.56 -6.20
CA ARG A 314 13.18 15.09 -5.68
C ARG A 314 12.25 16.27 -5.50
N PHE A 315 10.99 16.08 -5.87
CA PHE A 315 9.92 17.06 -5.73
C PHE A 315 8.70 16.35 -5.20
N GLY A 316 8.21 16.71 -4.02
CA GLY A 316 7.08 16.03 -3.41
C GLY A 316 6.07 16.98 -2.78
N VAL A 317 4.89 16.43 -2.52
CA VAL A 317 3.74 17.11 -1.92
C VAL A 317 3.14 16.19 -0.87
N ASP A 318 2.97 16.73 0.34
CA ASP A 318 2.41 16.05 1.50
C ASP A 318 1.03 16.63 1.81
N LEU A 319 -0.02 15.86 1.56
CA LEU A 319 -1.40 16.20 1.90
C LEU A 319 -1.74 15.58 3.27
N LYS A 320 -1.84 16.42 4.30
CA LYS A 320 -1.98 16.04 5.71
C LYS A 320 -3.43 16.27 6.17
N LEU A 321 -4.09 15.24 6.70
CA LEU A 321 -5.45 15.31 7.25
C LEU A 321 -5.48 14.65 8.64
N ASP A 322 -6.49 14.96 9.45
CA ASP A 322 -6.53 14.65 10.90
C ASP A 322 -6.23 13.19 11.27
N CYS A 323 -6.50 12.24 10.37
CA CYS A 323 -6.27 10.82 10.59
C CYS A 323 -5.44 10.11 9.50
N TRP A 324 -5.03 10.80 8.44
CA TRP A 324 -4.19 10.24 7.36
C TRP A 324 -3.37 11.30 6.64
N ALA A 325 -2.22 10.89 6.09
CA ALA A 325 -1.40 11.73 5.23
C ALA A 325 -1.06 10.98 3.93
N LEU A 326 -1.06 11.69 2.80
CA LEU A 326 -0.64 11.19 1.50
C LEU A 326 0.56 11.99 1.01
N MET A 327 1.70 11.33 0.88
CA MET A 327 2.87 11.84 0.16
C MET A 327 2.79 11.40 -1.31
N VAL A 328 3.08 12.32 -2.22
CA VAL A 328 3.46 12.01 -3.61
C VAL A 328 4.83 12.64 -3.87
N GLU A 329 5.85 11.83 -4.13
CA GLU A 329 7.23 12.28 -4.44
C GLU A 329 7.60 11.86 -5.87
N TYR A 330 8.06 12.81 -6.69
CA TYR A 330 8.71 12.54 -7.97
C TYR A 330 10.22 12.66 -7.83
N ILE A 331 10.92 11.57 -8.14
CA ILE A 331 12.38 11.49 -8.14
C ILE A 331 12.85 11.47 -9.60
N ARG A 332 13.70 12.43 -9.95
CA ARG A 332 14.44 12.47 -11.21
C ARG A 332 15.91 12.14 -10.95
N ARG A 333 16.39 11.04 -11.52
CA ARG A 333 17.80 10.62 -11.45
C ARG A 333 18.47 10.91 -12.79
N ASN A 334 19.63 11.55 -12.77
CA ASN A 334 20.42 11.68 -13.99
C ASN A 334 21.08 10.34 -14.32
N PRO A 335 21.19 9.96 -15.60
CA PRO A 335 21.75 8.68 -15.98
C PRO A 335 23.27 8.65 -15.76
N ASP A 336 23.74 7.62 -15.07
CA ASP A 336 25.17 7.43 -14.71
C ASP A 336 26.12 7.30 -15.92
N ARG A 337 25.56 7.09 -17.12
CA ARG A 337 26.28 6.91 -18.39
C ARG A 337 25.49 7.51 -19.56
N PRO A 338 26.17 8.10 -20.57
CA PRO A 338 25.52 8.51 -21.81
C PRO A 338 24.73 7.35 -22.45
N GLY A 339 23.51 7.62 -22.93
CA GLY A 339 22.66 6.64 -23.61
C GLY A 339 21.82 5.72 -22.70
N LYS A 340 21.99 5.75 -21.36
CA LYS A 340 21.06 5.08 -20.42
C LYS A 340 19.85 5.98 -20.19
N ASN A 341 18.64 5.43 -20.24
CA ASN A 341 17.43 6.19 -19.86
C ASN A 341 17.47 6.52 -18.35
N PRO A 342 17.03 7.73 -17.94
CA PRO A 342 16.98 8.12 -16.53
C PRO A 342 15.96 7.27 -15.77
N ASP A 343 16.40 6.69 -14.65
CA ASP A 343 15.55 5.88 -13.75
C ASP A 343 14.74 6.79 -12.80
N ASN A 344 13.86 7.57 -13.41
CA ASN A 344 12.91 8.42 -12.72
C ASN A 344 11.83 7.56 -12.03
N GLU A 345 11.23 8.06 -10.96
CA GLU A 345 10.33 7.28 -10.10
C GLU A 345 9.27 8.21 -9.50
N PHE A 346 8.01 7.80 -9.49
CA PHE A 346 6.98 8.36 -8.61
C PHE A 346 6.81 7.43 -7.41
N ARG A 347 6.78 8.01 -6.21
CA ARG A 347 6.45 7.32 -4.96
C ARG A 347 5.15 7.87 -4.40
N PHE A 348 4.33 6.94 -3.90
CA PHE A 348 3.05 7.24 -3.27
C PHE A 348 3.03 6.55 -1.91
N SER A 349 2.97 7.34 -0.84
CA SER A 349 2.94 6.84 0.53
C SER A 349 1.69 7.34 1.25
N LEU A 350 0.88 6.42 1.79
CA LEU A 350 -0.30 6.72 2.59
C LEU A 350 -0.05 6.30 4.03
N SER A 351 0.10 7.27 4.92
CA SER A 351 0.24 7.09 6.36
C SER A 351 -1.13 7.20 7.05
N LEU A 352 -1.38 6.33 8.03
CA LEU A 352 -2.53 6.45 8.94
C LEU A 352 -2.05 6.79 10.35
N LEU A 353 -2.71 7.74 11.02
CA LEU A 353 -2.32 8.21 12.34
C LEU A 353 -2.33 7.05 13.35
N GLY A 354 -1.20 6.81 14.02
CA GLY A 354 -1.02 5.70 14.97
C GLY A 354 -0.74 4.31 14.34
N LEU A 355 -0.76 4.17 13.01
CA LEU A 355 -0.42 2.94 12.29
C LEU A 355 0.84 3.06 11.41
N GLY A 356 1.30 4.28 11.14
CA GLY A 356 2.46 4.53 10.26
C GLY A 356 2.08 4.44 8.78
N ASN A 357 3.05 4.13 7.91
CA ASN A 357 2.80 3.94 6.47
C ASN A 357 2.04 2.62 6.25
N VAL A 358 0.82 2.71 5.71
CA VAL A 358 -0.08 1.57 5.48
C VAL A 358 -0.13 1.18 4.00
N VAL A 359 0.21 2.11 3.12
CA VAL A 359 0.52 1.85 1.70
C VAL A 359 1.79 2.61 1.36
N ASP A 360 2.75 1.92 0.74
CA ASP A 360 3.89 2.54 0.09
C ASP A 360 4.08 1.85 -1.26
N THR A 361 4.20 2.61 -2.34
CA THR A 361 4.36 2.06 -3.68
C THR A 361 5.12 3.01 -4.60
N ARG A 362 5.83 2.41 -5.58
CA ARG A 362 6.65 3.10 -6.57
C ARG A 362 6.20 2.74 -7.98
N VAL A 363 6.27 3.70 -8.89
CA VAL A 363 6.04 3.50 -10.33
C VAL A 363 7.15 4.22 -11.09
N GLY A 364 7.75 3.57 -12.09
CA GLY A 364 8.79 4.20 -12.92
C GLY A 364 8.24 5.43 -13.65
N GLY A 365 8.95 6.56 -13.57
CA GLY A 365 8.49 7.89 -13.97
C GLY A 365 8.13 8.10 -15.45
N GLY A 366 8.26 7.06 -16.27
CA GLY A 366 7.78 7.02 -17.66
C GLY A 366 7.14 5.68 -18.07
N GLN A 367 6.97 4.72 -17.16
CA GLN A 367 6.31 3.43 -17.43
C GLN A 367 4.95 3.40 -16.74
N PHE A 368 3.92 3.91 -17.45
CA PHE A 368 2.53 3.90 -16.98
C PHE A 368 1.67 2.78 -17.60
N VAL A 369 2.21 2.09 -18.61
CA VAL A 369 1.50 1.10 -19.43
C VAL A 369 2.41 -0.09 -19.68
N LEU A 370 1.95 -1.32 -19.37
CA LEU A 370 2.67 -2.58 -19.59
C LEU A 370 4.10 -2.59 -18.99
N GLY A 371 4.24 -2.06 -17.78
CA GLY A 371 5.48 -1.94 -17.02
C GLY A 371 5.69 -3.08 -16.02
N ALA A 372 6.47 -2.80 -14.98
CA ALA A 372 6.87 -3.79 -13.98
C ALA A 372 5.76 -4.15 -12.97
N GLU A 373 4.90 -3.19 -12.60
CA GLU A 373 3.82 -3.39 -11.64
C GLU A 373 2.71 -4.25 -12.24
N GLY A 374 2.40 -4.04 -13.53
CA GLY A 374 1.50 -4.90 -14.30
C GLY A 374 2.00 -6.34 -14.37
N ARG A 375 3.26 -6.56 -14.77
CA ARG A 375 3.87 -7.89 -14.84
C ARG A 375 3.92 -8.60 -13.48
N ALA A 376 4.26 -7.86 -12.42
CA ALA A 376 4.30 -8.44 -11.08
C ALA A 376 2.89 -8.80 -10.57
N LEU A 377 1.88 -7.96 -10.82
CA LEU A 377 0.50 -8.30 -10.51
C LEU A 377 0.00 -9.52 -11.30
N GLU A 378 0.35 -9.62 -12.58
CA GLU A 378 0.04 -10.78 -13.42
C GLU A 378 0.60 -12.06 -12.79
N GLN A 379 1.88 -12.08 -12.42
CA GLN A 379 2.51 -13.22 -11.74
C GLN A 379 1.86 -13.54 -10.38
N GLU A 380 1.63 -12.53 -9.54
CA GLU A 380 1.02 -12.70 -8.21
C GLU A 380 -0.41 -13.25 -8.30
N LEU A 381 -1.22 -12.80 -9.27
CA LEU A 381 -2.59 -13.29 -9.45
C LEU A 381 -2.69 -14.62 -10.19
N ALA A 382 -1.77 -14.92 -11.10
CA ALA A 382 -1.63 -16.26 -11.69
C ALA A 382 -1.42 -17.30 -10.59
N ALA A 383 -0.50 -17.02 -9.65
CA ALA A 383 -0.25 -17.86 -8.47
C ALA A 383 -1.48 -18.00 -7.54
N VAL A 384 -2.18 -16.89 -7.25
CA VAL A 384 -3.42 -16.91 -6.42
C VAL A 384 -4.55 -17.72 -7.06
N CYS A 385 -4.65 -17.73 -8.39
CA CYS A 385 -5.61 -18.53 -9.14
C CYS A 385 -5.13 -19.96 -9.46
N GLY A 386 -3.88 -20.34 -9.12
CA GLY A 386 -3.34 -21.67 -9.39
C GLY A 386 -3.07 -21.98 -10.87
N VAL A 387 -2.85 -20.95 -11.69
CA VAL A 387 -2.64 -21.07 -13.15
C VAL A 387 -1.33 -20.43 -13.61
N PRO A 388 -0.74 -20.85 -14.74
CA PRO A 388 0.52 -20.28 -15.24
C PRO A 388 0.41 -18.86 -15.81
N TRP A 389 -0.75 -18.45 -16.33
CA TRP A 389 -0.86 -17.19 -17.08
C TRP A 389 -1.98 -16.29 -16.54
N ALA A 390 -1.68 -15.00 -16.40
CA ALA A 390 -2.63 -13.93 -16.15
C ALA A 390 -2.26 -12.70 -17.00
N LEU A 391 -3.26 -12.03 -17.58
CA LEU A 391 -3.10 -10.91 -18.50
C LEU A 391 -4.00 -9.74 -18.08
N GLY A 392 -3.41 -8.65 -17.61
CA GLY A 392 -4.12 -7.43 -17.20
C GLY A 392 -4.75 -6.68 -18.39
N VAL A 393 -6.02 -6.31 -18.26
CA VAL A 393 -6.83 -5.65 -19.30
C VAL A 393 -7.65 -4.51 -18.70
N ALA A 394 -8.25 -3.65 -19.53
CA ALA A 394 -8.88 -2.42 -19.05
C ALA A 394 -10.15 -2.64 -18.22
N SER A 395 -10.86 -3.78 -18.39
CA SER A 395 -12.07 -4.08 -17.62
C SER A 395 -12.39 -5.57 -17.59
N GLY A 396 -13.28 -5.99 -16.69
CA GLY A 396 -13.83 -7.35 -16.71
C GLY A 396 -14.70 -7.64 -17.95
N THR A 397 -15.30 -6.61 -18.54
CA THR A 397 -16.01 -6.69 -19.83
C THR A 397 -15.03 -7.04 -20.95
N ASP A 398 -13.88 -6.37 -20.99
CA ASP A 398 -12.84 -6.68 -21.97
C ASP A 398 -12.19 -8.03 -21.71
N ALA A 399 -12.01 -8.45 -20.46
CA ALA A 399 -11.51 -9.79 -20.15
C ALA A 399 -12.39 -10.87 -20.82
N LEU A 400 -13.72 -10.78 -20.65
CA LEU A 400 -14.68 -11.69 -21.29
C LEU A 400 -14.63 -11.59 -22.83
N ARG A 401 -14.66 -10.36 -23.38
CA ARG A 401 -14.65 -10.11 -24.82
C ARG A 401 -13.39 -10.66 -25.50
N LEU A 402 -12.22 -10.33 -24.96
CA LEU A 402 -10.94 -10.75 -25.51
C LEU A 402 -10.80 -12.27 -25.41
N THR A 403 -11.27 -12.88 -24.32
CA THR A 403 -11.30 -14.35 -24.14
C THR A 403 -12.18 -15.03 -25.19
N LEU A 404 -13.38 -14.51 -25.47
CA LEU A 404 -14.25 -14.99 -26.54
C LEU A 404 -13.54 -14.93 -27.91
N THR A 405 -12.93 -13.80 -28.25
CA THR A 405 -12.17 -13.64 -29.51
C THR A 405 -10.97 -14.57 -29.58
N ALA A 406 -10.20 -14.71 -28.49
CA ALA A 406 -9.03 -15.58 -28.42
C ALA A 406 -9.39 -17.06 -28.66
N LEU A 407 -10.52 -17.51 -28.11
CA LEU A 407 -11.09 -18.84 -28.31
C LEU A 407 -11.81 -19.04 -29.67
N GLY A 408 -11.79 -18.04 -30.56
CA GLY A 408 -12.39 -18.14 -31.90
C GLY A 408 -13.93 -18.05 -31.92
N VAL A 409 -14.55 -17.53 -30.87
CA VAL A 409 -15.98 -17.20 -30.89
C VAL A 409 -16.21 -15.99 -31.80
N GLY A 410 -17.27 -16.06 -32.62
CA GLY A 410 -17.47 -15.18 -33.76
C GLY A 410 -18.89 -15.24 -34.34
N PRO A 411 -19.15 -14.56 -35.47
CA PRO A 411 -20.41 -14.63 -36.20
C PRO A 411 -20.88 -16.07 -36.47
N GLY A 412 -22.16 -16.33 -36.26
CA GLY A 412 -22.77 -17.66 -36.44
C GLY A 412 -22.52 -18.65 -35.29
N HIS A 413 -21.70 -18.30 -34.29
CA HIS A 413 -21.52 -19.10 -33.08
C HIS A 413 -22.52 -18.72 -31.98
N GLU A 414 -22.81 -19.69 -31.11
CA GLU A 414 -23.62 -19.54 -29.91
C GLU A 414 -22.78 -19.74 -28.65
N VAL A 415 -23.04 -18.96 -27.61
CA VAL A 415 -22.42 -19.13 -26.28
C VAL A 415 -23.52 -19.19 -25.23
N ILE A 416 -23.53 -20.26 -24.43
CA ILE A 416 -24.54 -20.47 -23.39
C ILE A 416 -24.14 -19.65 -22.15
N THR A 417 -25.07 -18.89 -21.56
CA THR A 417 -24.83 -18.01 -20.41
C THR A 417 -26.10 -17.92 -19.55
N PRO A 418 -26.03 -17.68 -18.22
CA PRO A 418 -27.23 -17.64 -17.40
C PRO A 418 -28.09 -16.41 -17.70
N ALA A 419 -29.41 -16.59 -17.72
CA ALA A 419 -30.40 -15.53 -17.90
C ALA A 419 -30.37 -14.50 -16.75
N PHE A 420 -29.81 -14.84 -15.60
CA PHE A 420 -29.65 -13.96 -14.45
C PHE A 420 -28.16 -13.77 -14.12
N SER A 421 -27.61 -12.65 -14.58
CA SER A 421 -26.24 -12.19 -14.36
C SER A 421 -26.21 -10.66 -14.52
N PHE A 422 -25.03 -10.06 -14.38
CA PHE A 422 -24.79 -8.75 -14.97
C PHE A 422 -24.89 -8.81 -16.50
N VAL A 423 -25.33 -7.71 -17.11
CA VAL A 423 -25.54 -7.63 -18.57
C VAL A 423 -24.26 -7.86 -19.38
N ALA A 424 -23.08 -7.60 -18.78
CA ALA A 424 -21.77 -7.76 -19.41
C ALA A 424 -21.57 -9.14 -20.02
N SER A 425 -21.90 -10.22 -19.30
CA SER A 425 -21.70 -11.61 -19.72
C SER A 425 -22.38 -11.91 -21.07
N ALA A 426 -23.54 -11.31 -21.34
CA ALA A 426 -24.25 -11.46 -22.61
C ALA A 426 -23.81 -10.44 -23.68
N THR A 427 -23.51 -9.20 -23.29
CA THR A 427 -23.08 -8.18 -24.26
C THR A 427 -21.72 -8.48 -24.86
N THR A 428 -20.80 -9.10 -24.12
CA THR A 428 -19.46 -9.45 -24.63
C THR A 428 -19.53 -10.56 -25.68
N ILE A 429 -20.48 -11.50 -25.54
CA ILE A 429 -20.81 -12.50 -26.57
C ILE A 429 -21.24 -11.80 -27.88
N MET A 430 -22.12 -10.80 -27.78
CA MET A 430 -22.54 -10.00 -28.95
C MET A 430 -21.42 -9.10 -29.50
N MET A 431 -20.55 -8.55 -28.65
CA MET A 431 -19.38 -7.78 -29.08
C MET A 431 -18.34 -8.64 -29.82
N ALA A 432 -18.32 -9.95 -29.57
CA ALA A 432 -17.58 -10.93 -30.37
C ALA A 432 -18.34 -11.37 -31.64
N GLY A 433 -19.56 -10.87 -31.89
CA GLY A 433 -20.40 -11.23 -33.03
C GLY A 433 -21.22 -12.52 -32.86
N ALA A 434 -21.13 -13.19 -31.70
CA ALA A 434 -21.86 -14.41 -31.41
C ALA A 434 -23.24 -14.16 -30.77
N ALA A 435 -24.10 -15.18 -30.77
CA ALA A 435 -25.41 -15.13 -30.14
C ALA A 435 -25.38 -15.65 -28.69
N PRO A 436 -25.82 -14.88 -27.68
CA PRO A 436 -25.98 -15.39 -26.32
C PRO A 436 -27.21 -16.30 -26.25
N VAL A 437 -27.00 -17.55 -25.83
CA VAL A 437 -28.05 -18.54 -25.57
C VAL A 437 -28.31 -18.57 -24.07
N PHE A 438 -29.42 -17.95 -23.65
CA PHE A 438 -29.78 -17.87 -22.25
C PHE A 438 -30.36 -19.20 -21.74
N VAL A 439 -29.89 -19.64 -20.57
CA VAL A 439 -30.46 -20.73 -19.78
C VAL A 439 -30.82 -20.25 -18.38
N ASP A 440 -31.70 -20.96 -17.68
CA ASP A 440 -32.15 -20.51 -16.36
C ASP A 440 -31.07 -20.73 -15.29
N VAL A 441 -31.33 -20.23 -14.07
CA VAL A 441 -30.44 -20.40 -12.91
C VAL A 441 -31.04 -21.33 -11.87
N ASP A 442 -30.18 -22.04 -11.15
CA ASP A 442 -30.57 -22.76 -9.94
C ASP A 442 -31.09 -21.75 -8.88
N PRO A 443 -32.29 -21.98 -8.30
CA PRO A 443 -32.95 -20.98 -7.46
C PRO A 443 -32.35 -20.82 -6.05
N ALA A 444 -31.45 -21.70 -5.63
CA ALA A 444 -30.78 -21.63 -4.34
C ALA A 444 -29.41 -20.93 -4.43
N THR A 445 -28.69 -21.15 -5.53
CA THR A 445 -27.31 -20.69 -5.74
C THR A 445 -27.19 -19.51 -6.71
N TYR A 446 -28.19 -19.28 -7.56
CA TYR A 446 -28.19 -18.33 -8.69
C TYR A 446 -27.12 -18.58 -9.75
N THR A 447 -26.55 -19.78 -9.76
CA THR A 447 -25.59 -20.22 -10.78
C THR A 447 -26.30 -20.96 -11.92
N LEU A 448 -25.58 -21.24 -13.00
CA LEU A 448 -26.08 -21.86 -14.23
C LEU A 448 -26.81 -23.20 -13.98
N ASP A 449 -28.05 -23.36 -14.44
CA ASP A 449 -28.73 -24.68 -14.44
C ASP A 449 -28.08 -25.61 -15.48
N LEU A 450 -27.41 -26.67 -15.02
CA LEU A 450 -26.75 -27.68 -15.84
C LEU A 450 -27.73 -28.44 -16.76
N ALA A 451 -28.93 -28.75 -16.29
CA ALA A 451 -29.91 -29.50 -17.07
C ALA A 451 -30.52 -28.61 -18.18
N ALA A 452 -30.75 -27.33 -17.89
CA ALA A 452 -31.10 -26.36 -18.93
C ALA A 452 -29.94 -26.12 -19.92
N THR A 453 -28.70 -26.08 -19.43
CA THR A 453 -27.48 -25.96 -20.25
C THR A 453 -27.38 -27.10 -21.26
N GLN A 454 -27.49 -28.35 -20.81
CA GLN A 454 -27.42 -29.53 -21.70
C GLN A 454 -28.50 -29.49 -22.80
N ARG A 455 -29.73 -29.06 -22.46
CA ARG A 455 -30.83 -28.92 -23.44
C ARG A 455 -30.65 -27.75 -24.42
N ALA A 456 -29.78 -26.79 -24.12
CA ALA A 456 -29.55 -25.60 -24.94
C ALA A 456 -28.38 -25.72 -25.93
N ILE A 457 -27.64 -26.84 -25.89
CA ILE A 457 -26.52 -27.10 -26.82
C ILE A 457 -27.07 -27.37 -28.23
N THR A 458 -26.51 -26.67 -29.22
CA THR A 458 -26.77 -26.83 -30.65
C THR A 458 -25.46 -27.04 -31.41
N PRO A 459 -25.49 -27.42 -32.71
CA PRO A 459 -24.28 -27.47 -33.54
C PRO A 459 -23.53 -26.12 -33.68
N ARG A 460 -24.20 -24.99 -33.38
CA ARG A 460 -23.59 -23.64 -33.37
C ARG A 460 -22.93 -23.29 -32.03
N THR A 461 -23.21 -24.03 -30.95
CA THR A 461 -22.60 -23.76 -29.65
C THR A 461 -21.09 -23.94 -29.72
N ARG A 462 -20.34 -22.98 -29.16
CA ARG A 462 -18.88 -23.03 -29.07
C ARG A 462 -18.34 -22.90 -27.64
N ALA A 463 -19.06 -22.20 -26.77
CA ALA A 463 -18.65 -22.06 -25.38
C ALA A 463 -19.84 -22.08 -24.41
N ILE A 464 -19.54 -22.43 -23.16
CA ILE A 464 -20.40 -22.23 -22.00
C ILE A 464 -19.72 -21.20 -21.11
N MET A 465 -20.45 -20.16 -20.73
CA MET A 465 -20.00 -19.08 -19.85
C MET A 465 -20.73 -19.14 -18.51
N PRO A 466 -20.32 -20.00 -17.56
CA PRO A 466 -20.84 -19.98 -16.21
C PRO A 466 -20.43 -18.67 -15.50
N VAL A 467 -21.33 -18.13 -14.67
CA VAL A 467 -21.09 -16.93 -13.87
C VAL A 467 -21.04 -17.31 -12.40
N HIS A 468 -19.99 -16.87 -11.71
CA HIS A 468 -19.81 -17.11 -10.27
C HIS A 468 -20.50 -16.02 -9.45
N LEU A 469 -21.83 -15.97 -9.58
CA LEU A 469 -22.65 -14.84 -9.16
C LEU A 469 -22.57 -14.60 -7.64
N TYR A 470 -22.52 -13.33 -7.23
CA TYR A 470 -22.33 -12.88 -5.84
C TYR A 470 -21.03 -13.35 -5.17
N GLY A 471 -20.15 -14.01 -5.91
CA GLY A 471 -18.97 -14.68 -5.38
C GLY A 471 -19.23 -16.11 -4.92
N GLN A 472 -20.31 -16.75 -5.36
CA GLN A 472 -20.52 -18.19 -5.26
C GLN A 472 -20.04 -18.84 -6.58
N PRO A 473 -19.05 -19.74 -6.55
CA PRO A 473 -18.67 -20.51 -7.72
C PRO A 473 -19.83 -21.37 -8.24
N ALA A 474 -19.98 -21.43 -9.56
CA ALA A 474 -20.83 -22.38 -10.26
C ALA A 474 -20.30 -23.83 -10.11
N PRO A 475 -21.10 -24.88 -10.41
CA PRO A 475 -20.64 -26.27 -10.42
C PRO A 475 -19.73 -26.56 -11.63
N VAL A 476 -18.53 -25.96 -11.61
CA VAL A 476 -17.57 -25.91 -12.72
C VAL A 476 -17.07 -27.27 -13.17
N ASP A 477 -16.93 -28.23 -12.26
CA ASP A 477 -16.58 -29.62 -12.60
C ASP A 477 -17.63 -30.26 -13.52
N ARG A 478 -18.93 -30.09 -13.19
CA ARG A 478 -20.05 -30.60 -14.00
C ARG A 478 -20.22 -29.81 -15.30
N VAL A 479 -19.93 -28.51 -15.30
CA VAL A 479 -19.88 -27.70 -16.54
C VAL A 479 -18.77 -28.20 -17.47
N LEU A 480 -17.60 -28.54 -16.93
CA LEU A 480 -16.47 -29.09 -17.70
C LEU A 480 -16.75 -30.49 -18.23
N GLU A 481 -17.37 -31.37 -17.44
CA GLU A 481 -17.83 -32.70 -17.91
C GLU A 481 -18.73 -32.56 -19.14
N LEU A 482 -19.74 -31.68 -19.06
CA LEU A 482 -20.66 -31.39 -20.16
C LEU A 482 -19.93 -30.76 -21.36
N ALA A 483 -19.07 -29.76 -21.11
CA ALA A 483 -18.34 -29.07 -22.17
C ALA A 483 -17.39 -30.02 -22.93
N ARG A 484 -16.67 -30.90 -22.23
CA ARG A 484 -15.80 -31.92 -22.82
C ARG A 484 -16.58 -32.89 -23.70
N ALA A 485 -17.73 -33.38 -23.23
CA ALA A 485 -18.60 -34.28 -23.99
C ALA A 485 -19.06 -33.69 -25.34
N HIS A 486 -19.22 -32.36 -25.41
CA HIS A 486 -19.65 -31.64 -26.62
C HIS A 486 -18.55 -30.85 -27.34
N ARG A 487 -17.28 -30.95 -26.91
CA ARG A 487 -16.12 -30.18 -27.43
C ARG A 487 -16.36 -28.66 -27.42
N LEU A 488 -16.91 -28.16 -26.32
CA LEU A 488 -17.16 -26.74 -26.07
C LEU A 488 -16.07 -26.16 -25.16
N ALA A 489 -15.75 -24.88 -25.34
CA ALA A 489 -14.88 -24.15 -24.40
C ALA A 489 -15.66 -23.71 -23.14
N VAL A 490 -14.97 -23.50 -22.02
CA VAL A 490 -15.56 -22.97 -20.77
C VAL A 490 -14.89 -21.65 -20.39
N ILE A 491 -15.70 -20.60 -20.27
CA ILE A 491 -15.26 -19.24 -19.90
C ILE A 491 -15.86 -18.87 -18.56
N GLU A 492 -15.09 -18.89 -17.48
CA GLU A 492 -15.59 -18.50 -16.15
C GLU A 492 -15.75 -16.96 -16.07
N ASP A 493 -16.97 -16.45 -15.93
CA ASP A 493 -17.20 -15.09 -15.46
C ASP A 493 -17.00 -15.04 -13.94
N ALA A 494 -15.75 -14.83 -13.56
CA ALA A 494 -15.25 -14.76 -12.20
C ALA A 494 -15.25 -13.34 -11.62
N ALA A 495 -15.90 -12.37 -12.29
CA ALA A 495 -15.90 -10.95 -11.95
C ALA A 495 -16.49 -10.61 -10.56
N GLN A 496 -17.00 -11.58 -9.81
CA GLN A 496 -17.51 -11.42 -8.44
C GLN A 496 -16.88 -12.42 -7.45
N ALA A 497 -15.98 -13.31 -7.89
CA ALA A 497 -15.63 -14.54 -7.16
C ALA A 497 -14.14 -14.76 -6.90
N ILE A 498 -13.30 -13.73 -7.11
CA ILE A 498 -11.87 -13.79 -6.79
C ILE A 498 -11.63 -14.17 -5.31
N GLY A 499 -10.71 -15.11 -5.08
CA GLY A 499 -10.48 -15.74 -3.77
C GLY A 499 -11.49 -16.84 -3.40
N GLY A 500 -12.46 -17.14 -4.26
CA GLY A 500 -13.36 -18.28 -4.12
C GLY A 500 -12.66 -19.58 -4.52
N ALA A 501 -13.31 -20.70 -4.21
CA ALA A 501 -12.83 -22.03 -4.61
C ALA A 501 -14.02 -22.98 -4.81
N TRP A 502 -13.87 -23.92 -5.73
CA TRP A 502 -14.77 -25.07 -5.87
C TRP A 502 -13.97 -26.33 -5.52
N ALA A 503 -14.52 -27.23 -4.71
CA ALA A 503 -13.86 -28.46 -4.28
C ALA A 503 -12.42 -28.31 -3.73
N GLY A 504 -12.07 -27.13 -3.21
CA GLY A 504 -10.72 -26.79 -2.72
C GLY A 504 -9.83 -26.07 -3.73
N GLU A 505 -10.13 -26.14 -5.03
CA GLU A 505 -9.34 -25.50 -6.11
C GLU A 505 -9.86 -24.08 -6.40
N PRO A 506 -8.97 -23.07 -6.59
CA PRO A 506 -9.38 -21.68 -6.78
C PRO A 506 -10.32 -21.44 -7.95
N VAL A 507 -11.18 -20.44 -7.82
CA VAL A 507 -11.89 -19.84 -8.95
C VAL A 507 -10.87 -19.29 -9.94
N GLY A 508 -11.05 -19.65 -11.22
CA GLY A 508 -10.15 -19.30 -12.31
C GLY A 508 -9.13 -20.36 -12.71
N ALA A 509 -9.09 -21.50 -12.01
CA ALA A 509 -8.26 -22.64 -12.37
C ALA A 509 -8.94 -23.63 -13.35
N TRP A 510 -10.27 -23.54 -13.51
CA TRP A 510 -11.10 -24.64 -14.00
C TRP A 510 -11.36 -24.61 -15.50
N GLY A 511 -11.76 -23.45 -16.04
CA GLY A 511 -12.11 -23.28 -17.45
C GLY A 511 -10.93 -23.23 -18.42
N ASP A 512 -11.22 -23.01 -19.70
CA ASP A 512 -10.20 -22.63 -20.68
C ASP A 512 -9.58 -21.27 -20.32
N ALA A 513 -10.39 -20.37 -19.77
CA ALA A 513 -9.96 -19.12 -19.16
C ALA A 513 -11.03 -18.58 -18.21
N ALA A 514 -10.62 -17.70 -17.30
CA ALA A 514 -11.50 -17.01 -16.38
C ALA A 514 -11.25 -15.50 -16.40
N CYS A 515 -12.33 -14.74 -16.23
CA CYS A 515 -12.36 -13.30 -16.42
C CYS A 515 -12.64 -12.61 -15.08
N LEU A 516 -11.65 -11.85 -14.60
CA LEU A 516 -11.71 -11.08 -13.37
C LEU A 516 -12.03 -9.61 -13.66
N SER A 517 -12.69 -8.97 -12.70
CA SER A 517 -12.96 -7.53 -12.71
C SER A 517 -12.36 -6.91 -11.46
N PHE A 518 -11.70 -5.77 -11.66
CA PHE A 518 -11.14 -4.93 -10.61
C PHE A 518 -11.90 -3.60 -10.45
N TYR A 519 -13.15 -3.52 -10.91
CA TYR A 519 -14.00 -2.35 -10.66
C TYR A 519 -14.02 -2.03 -9.14
N PRO A 520 -14.10 -0.76 -8.69
CA PRO A 520 -13.71 -0.41 -7.31
C PRO A 520 -14.52 -1.09 -6.19
N THR A 521 -15.74 -1.55 -6.46
CA THR A 521 -16.59 -2.26 -5.47
C THR A 521 -16.36 -3.77 -5.39
N LYS A 522 -15.49 -4.35 -6.23
CA LYS A 522 -15.17 -5.79 -6.25
C LYS A 522 -14.39 -6.22 -5.00
N ASN A 523 -14.32 -7.53 -4.76
CA ASN A 523 -13.60 -8.08 -3.59
C ASN A 523 -12.10 -7.76 -3.61
N LEU A 524 -11.53 -7.67 -4.82
CA LEU A 524 -10.27 -7.00 -5.10
C LEU A 524 -10.58 -5.89 -6.12
N GLY A 525 -10.76 -4.66 -5.65
CA GLY A 525 -11.07 -3.49 -6.49
C GLY A 525 -9.86 -2.56 -6.63
N ALA A 526 -9.62 -2.07 -7.85
CA ALA A 526 -8.65 -1.01 -8.17
C ALA A 526 -9.14 0.36 -7.70
N CYS A 527 -8.46 1.43 -8.10
CA CYS A 527 -8.87 2.83 -7.92
C CYS A 527 -9.45 3.41 -9.22
N GLY A 528 -10.08 2.55 -10.04
CA GLY A 528 -10.60 2.84 -11.37
C GLY A 528 -11.16 1.56 -11.99
N ASP A 529 -11.34 1.54 -13.30
CA ASP A 529 -11.61 0.31 -14.04
C ASP A 529 -10.35 -0.57 -14.15
N GLY A 530 -10.58 -1.86 -14.35
CA GLY A 530 -9.54 -2.87 -14.54
C GLY A 530 -10.12 -4.28 -14.64
N GLY A 531 -9.37 -5.19 -15.23
CA GLY A 531 -9.70 -6.61 -15.28
C GLY A 531 -8.47 -7.47 -15.56
N MET A 532 -8.67 -8.77 -15.57
CA MET A 532 -7.63 -9.76 -15.91
C MET A 532 -8.27 -10.97 -16.57
N VAL A 533 -7.61 -11.53 -17.59
CA VAL A 533 -7.85 -12.91 -18.04
C VAL A 533 -6.83 -13.80 -17.34
N VAL A 534 -7.27 -14.88 -16.68
CA VAL A 534 -6.38 -15.91 -16.13
C VAL A 534 -6.63 -17.24 -16.86
N THR A 535 -5.60 -18.00 -17.16
CA THR A 535 -5.72 -19.21 -17.99
C THR A 535 -4.58 -20.22 -17.80
N ARG A 536 -4.88 -21.50 -18.04
CA ARG A 536 -3.89 -22.57 -18.18
C ARG A 536 -3.35 -22.71 -19.61
N ARG A 537 -4.01 -22.09 -20.59
CA ARG A 537 -3.74 -22.23 -22.03
C ARG A 537 -2.78 -21.14 -22.51
N GLN A 538 -1.58 -21.54 -22.91
CA GLN A 538 -0.56 -20.65 -23.48
C GLN A 538 -1.06 -19.97 -24.78
N ASP A 539 -1.75 -20.71 -25.64
CA ASP A 539 -2.30 -20.18 -26.89
C ASP A 539 -3.35 -19.07 -26.66
N VAL A 540 -4.16 -19.20 -25.59
CA VAL A 540 -5.07 -18.15 -25.15
C VAL A 540 -4.27 -16.97 -24.57
N ALA A 541 -3.30 -17.22 -23.71
CA ALA A 541 -2.48 -16.18 -23.08
C ALA A 541 -1.74 -15.30 -24.11
N GLU A 542 -1.05 -15.91 -25.06
CA GLU A 542 -0.34 -15.23 -26.15
C GLU A 542 -1.30 -14.43 -27.04
N ARG A 543 -2.47 -15.00 -27.36
CA ARG A 543 -3.46 -14.31 -28.17
C ARG A 543 -4.11 -13.14 -27.45
N ILE A 544 -4.39 -13.25 -26.15
CA ILE A 544 -4.83 -12.12 -25.32
C ILE A 544 -3.76 -11.03 -25.26
N ALA A 545 -2.47 -11.40 -25.12
CA ALA A 545 -1.37 -10.44 -25.07
C ALA A 545 -1.26 -9.58 -26.35
N LYS A 546 -1.50 -10.17 -27.53
CA LYS A 546 -1.63 -9.44 -28.80
C LYS A 546 -2.93 -8.63 -28.86
N LEU A 547 -4.08 -9.27 -28.64
CA LEU A 547 -5.41 -8.64 -28.77
C LEU A 547 -5.59 -7.43 -27.84
N ARG A 548 -5.00 -7.43 -26.65
CA ARG A 548 -5.05 -6.29 -25.69
C ARG A 548 -4.22 -5.07 -26.12
N HIS A 549 -3.35 -5.24 -27.12
CA HIS A 549 -2.42 -4.24 -27.61
C HIS A 549 -2.41 -4.18 -29.15
N HIS A 550 -3.54 -3.82 -29.74
CA HIS A 550 -3.73 -3.60 -31.19
C HIS A 550 -3.34 -4.78 -32.10
N GLY A 551 -3.27 -6.01 -31.57
CA GLY A 551 -2.87 -7.18 -32.33
C GLY A 551 -1.39 -7.21 -32.69
N ASP A 552 -0.57 -6.40 -32.01
CA ASP A 552 0.88 -6.32 -32.21
C ASP A 552 1.57 -7.63 -31.76
N SER A 553 2.25 -8.30 -32.68
CA SER A 553 3.16 -9.42 -32.37
C SER A 553 4.56 -8.94 -31.94
N GLY A 554 4.79 -7.63 -31.93
CA GLY A 554 6.03 -6.95 -31.58
C GLY A 554 6.61 -6.21 -32.78
N ARG A 555 7.43 -5.19 -32.51
CA ARG A 555 8.09 -4.36 -33.54
C ARG A 555 7.12 -3.58 -34.45
N TYR A 556 5.91 -3.26 -33.97
CA TYR A 556 4.83 -2.61 -34.74
C TYR A 556 4.24 -3.51 -35.86
N GLU A 557 4.22 -4.82 -35.65
CA GLU A 557 3.64 -5.78 -36.61
C GLU A 557 2.24 -6.21 -36.15
N HIS A 558 1.20 -5.63 -36.75
CA HIS A 558 -0.19 -5.85 -36.37
C HIS A 558 -0.82 -7.01 -37.17
N VAL A 559 -0.85 -8.21 -36.59
CA VAL A 559 -1.21 -9.46 -37.30
C VAL A 559 -2.69 -9.86 -37.22
N GLU A 560 -3.45 -9.30 -36.28
CA GLU A 560 -4.91 -9.50 -36.18
C GLU A 560 -5.61 -8.25 -35.62
N LEU A 561 -6.94 -8.17 -35.76
CA LEU A 561 -7.71 -7.03 -35.22
C LEU A 561 -7.73 -7.06 -33.68
N GLY A 562 -6.82 -6.31 -33.06
CA GLY A 562 -6.80 -6.08 -31.62
C GLY A 562 -7.34 -4.72 -31.19
N TYR A 563 -7.12 -4.40 -29.92
CA TYR A 563 -7.75 -3.29 -29.19
C TYR A 563 -6.74 -2.57 -28.31
N CYS A 564 -7.12 -1.39 -27.80
CA CYS A 564 -6.44 -0.76 -26.67
C CYS A 564 -7.19 -1.14 -25.39
N SER A 565 -6.79 -2.23 -24.73
CA SER A 565 -7.40 -2.65 -23.46
C SER A 565 -6.35 -3.20 -22.50
N ARG A 566 -5.64 -2.29 -21.84
CA ARG A 566 -4.51 -2.59 -20.96
C ARG A 566 -4.86 -2.19 -19.53
N LEU A 567 -4.26 -2.86 -18.55
CA LEU A 567 -4.31 -2.41 -17.16
C LEU A 567 -3.18 -1.37 -16.93
N ASP A 568 -3.51 -0.22 -16.37
CA ASP A 568 -2.52 0.83 -16.07
C ASP A 568 -1.62 0.41 -14.90
N GLU A 569 -0.34 0.82 -14.94
CA GLU A 569 0.64 0.48 -13.90
C GLU A 569 0.24 1.02 -12.52
N LEU A 570 -0.41 2.19 -12.45
CA LEU A 570 -0.96 2.73 -11.21
C LEU A 570 -2.06 1.84 -10.62
N GLN A 571 -2.96 1.32 -11.46
CA GLN A 571 -4.00 0.39 -11.01
C GLN A 571 -3.38 -0.94 -10.58
N ALA A 572 -2.36 -1.42 -11.29
CA ALA A 572 -1.63 -2.63 -10.94
C ALA A 572 -0.96 -2.50 -9.57
N ALA A 573 -0.22 -1.41 -9.32
CA ALA A 573 0.40 -1.09 -8.03
C ALA A 573 -0.60 -1.10 -6.87
N PHE A 574 -1.75 -0.41 -7.02
CA PHE A 574 -2.82 -0.43 -5.99
C PHE A 574 -3.41 -1.83 -5.76
N LEU A 575 -3.51 -2.64 -6.82
CA LEU A 575 -4.02 -4.01 -6.74
C LEU A 575 -3.05 -4.94 -6.02
N ARG A 576 -1.74 -4.86 -6.25
CA ARG A 576 -0.72 -5.66 -5.55
C ARG A 576 -0.76 -5.44 -4.03
N VAL A 577 -0.88 -4.18 -3.60
CA VAL A 577 -1.04 -3.83 -2.18
C VAL A 577 -2.31 -4.46 -1.58
N LYS A 578 -3.44 -4.37 -2.29
CA LYS A 578 -4.72 -4.94 -1.84
C LYS A 578 -4.74 -6.48 -1.89
N LEU A 579 -4.05 -7.09 -2.85
CA LEU A 579 -3.98 -8.54 -3.07
C LEU A 579 -3.44 -9.27 -1.84
N ARG A 580 -2.39 -8.71 -1.21
CA ARG A 580 -1.80 -9.21 0.04
C ARG A 580 -2.82 -9.30 1.20
N ARG A 581 -3.94 -8.57 1.14
CA ARG A 581 -5.02 -8.59 2.15
C ARG A 581 -6.25 -9.41 1.73
N LEU A 582 -6.30 -9.93 0.49
CA LEU A 582 -7.48 -10.59 -0.07
C LEU A 582 -7.96 -11.80 0.76
N ALA A 583 -7.04 -12.63 1.25
CA ALA A 583 -7.37 -13.82 2.06
C ALA A 583 -8.00 -13.45 3.42
N GLU A 584 -7.44 -12.45 4.09
CA GLU A 584 -7.97 -11.88 5.34
C GLU A 584 -9.36 -11.27 5.12
N TRP A 585 -9.52 -10.42 4.11
CA TRP A 585 -10.79 -9.77 3.78
C TRP A 585 -11.88 -10.77 3.37
N THR A 586 -11.52 -11.82 2.63
CA THR A 586 -12.43 -12.93 2.29
C THR A 586 -12.90 -13.64 3.55
N THR A 587 -11.99 -13.93 4.48
CA THR A 587 -12.31 -14.58 5.77
C THR A 587 -13.21 -13.68 6.63
N ALA A 588 -12.93 -12.37 6.67
CA ALA A 588 -13.77 -11.39 7.36
C ALA A 588 -15.18 -11.28 6.76
N ARG A 589 -15.31 -11.29 5.42
CA ARG A 589 -16.61 -11.32 4.72
C ARG A 589 -17.40 -12.59 5.06
N ARG A 590 -16.77 -13.77 5.04
CA ARG A 590 -17.39 -15.05 5.43
C ARG A 590 -17.89 -15.04 6.87
N ARG A 591 -17.10 -14.47 7.81
CA ARG A 591 -17.53 -14.30 9.20
C ARG A 591 -18.79 -13.42 9.32
N ILE A 592 -18.83 -12.29 8.60
CA ILE A 592 -20.00 -11.40 8.58
C ILE A 592 -21.22 -12.10 7.97
N ALA A 593 -21.05 -12.90 6.91
CA ALA A 593 -22.12 -13.71 6.33
C ALA A 593 -22.62 -14.82 7.29
N GLY A 594 -21.75 -15.36 8.15
CA GLY A 594 -22.15 -16.20 9.29
C GLY A 594 -23.09 -15.47 10.24
N LEU A 595 -22.67 -14.31 10.75
CA LEU A 595 -23.46 -13.47 11.66
C LEU A 595 -24.82 -13.07 11.07
N TYR A 596 -24.89 -12.74 9.77
CA TYR A 596 -26.17 -12.47 9.12
C TYR A 596 -27.05 -13.73 8.98
N ARG A 597 -26.48 -14.91 8.69
CA ARG A 597 -27.26 -16.15 8.64
C ARG A 597 -27.84 -16.53 10.00
N GLU A 598 -27.05 -16.36 11.07
CA GLU A 598 -27.50 -16.60 12.44
C GLU A 598 -28.56 -15.57 12.87
N GLY A 599 -28.25 -14.27 12.76
CA GLY A 599 -29.10 -13.18 13.27
C GLY A 599 -30.37 -12.90 12.45
N LEU A 600 -30.44 -13.34 11.19
CA LEU A 600 -31.62 -13.22 10.33
C LEU A 600 -32.36 -14.55 10.15
N SER A 601 -31.96 -15.61 10.85
CA SER A 601 -32.68 -16.88 10.83
C SER A 601 -34.10 -16.70 11.39
N GLY A 602 -35.10 -17.27 10.72
CA GLY A 602 -36.50 -17.24 11.17
C GLY A 602 -37.27 -15.93 10.97
N VAL A 603 -36.64 -14.83 10.53
CA VAL A 603 -37.32 -13.51 10.40
C VAL A 603 -38.13 -13.33 9.10
N GLY A 604 -38.47 -14.41 8.41
CA GLY A 604 -39.24 -14.38 7.16
C GLY A 604 -38.43 -13.92 5.92
N LEU A 605 -37.11 -13.91 6.01
CA LEU A 605 -36.20 -13.71 4.88
C LEU A 605 -35.72 -15.05 4.33
N GLU A 606 -35.76 -15.22 3.01
CA GLU A 606 -35.00 -16.26 2.34
C GLU A 606 -33.53 -15.77 2.24
N LEU A 607 -32.59 -16.57 2.75
CA LEU A 607 -31.17 -16.21 2.93
C LEU A 607 -30.28 -16.87 1.86
N PRO A 608 -29.06 -16.36 1.58
CA PRO A 608 -28.20 -16.93 0.55
C PRO A 608 -27.62 -18.29 1.01
N THR A 609 -27.76 -19.30 0.15
CA THR A 609 -27.25 -20.66 0.37
C THR A 609 -25.83 -20.79 -0.18
N GLU A 610 -24.94 -21.38 0.61
CA GLU A 610 -23.61 -21.78 0.17
C GLU A 610 -23.64 -23.25 -0.29
N ALA A 611 -23.25 -23.52 -1.53
CA ALA A 611 -23.19 -24.88 -2.06
C ALA A 611 -22.10 -25.71 -1.35
N ALA A 612 -22.34 -26.99 -1.11
CA ALA A 612 -21.49 -27.82 -0.24
C ALA A 612 -20.01 -27.92 -0.66
N ARG A 613 -19.71 -27.79 -1.96
CA ARG A 613 -18.33 -27.78 -2.51
C ARG A 613 -17.81 -26.37 -2.81
N ALA A 614 -18.60 -25.33 -2.61
CA ALA A 614 -18.20 -23.94 -2.82
C ALA A 614 -17.54 -23.35 -1.57
N ARG A 615 -16.54 -22.50 -1.81
CA ARG A 615 -16.06 -21.49 -0.86
C ARG A 615 -16.54 -20.12 -1.34
N HIS A 616 -17.71 -19.71 -0.85
CA HIS A 616 -18.37 -18.45 -1.22
C HIS A 616 -17.61 -17.24 -0.65
N VAL A 617 -17.28 -16.24 -1.47
CA VAL A 617 -16.55 -15.03 -1.03
C VAL A 617 -17.44 -13.85 -0.65
N TYR A 618 -18.77 -14.01 -0.73
CA TYR A 618 -19.77 -13.01 -0.38
C TYR A 618 -19.39 -11.61 -0.89
N HIS A 619 -19.23 -11.47 -2.21
CA HIS A 619 -19.14 -10.17 -2.86
C HIS A 619 -20.40 -9.35 -2.56
N LEU A 620 -21.55 -10.03 -2.63
CA LEU A 620 -22.85 -9.56 -2.16
C LEU A 620 -23.44 -10.59 -1.18
N PHE A 621 -24.24 -10.12 -0.23
CA PHE A 621 -25.07 -10.95 0.66
C PHE A 621 -26.53 -10.60 0.34
N THR A 622 -27.17 -11.44 -0.46
CA THR A 622 -28.48 -11.18 -1.10
C THR A 622 -29.59 -11.95 -0.39
N VAL A 623 -30.66 -11.24 -0.01
CA VAL A 623 -31.85 -11.82 0.66
C VAL A 623 -33.14 -11.56 -0.13
N ARG A 624 -34.15 -12.42 0.06
CA ARG A 624 -35.44 -12.41 -0.65
C ARG A 624 -36.60 -12.23 0.34
N HIS A 625 -37.61 -11.45 -0.06
CA HIS A 625 -38.77 -11.11 0.79
C HIS A 625 -40.01 -10.69 -0.04
N PRO A 626 -41.24 -11.20 0.27
CA PRO A 626 -42.49 -10.81 -0.38
C PRO A 626 -42.67 -9.31 -0.71
N ARG A 627 -42.24 -8.42 0.18
CA ARG A 627 -42.44 -6.97 0.07
C ARG A 627 -41.10 -6.23 0.10
N ARG A 628 -40.28 -6.45 -0.94
CA ARG A 628 -38.97 -5.81 -1.15
C ARG A 628 -38.97 -4.32 -1.02
N ASP A 629 -39.60 -3.61 -1.96
CA ASP A 629 -39.45 -2.16 -2.07
C ASP A 629 -39.87 -1.46 -0.76
N ALA A 630 -40.84 -2.03 -0.04
CA ALA A 630 -41.18 -1.65 1.34
C ALA A 630 -40.09 -1.99 2.38
N LEU A 631 -39.48 -3.18 2.33
CA LEU A 631 -38.36 -3.57 3.19
C LEU A 631 -37.11 -2.70 2.99
N ALA A 632 -36.67 -2.33 1.77
CA ALA A 632 -35.57 -1.36 1.68
C ALA A 632 -35.98 0.02 2.13
N LYS A 633 -37.23 0.44 1.87
CA LYS A 633 -37.66 1.73 2.38
C LYS A 633 -37.53 1.74 3.90
N LEU A 634 -38.08 0.73 4.58
CA LEU A 634 -37.93 0.53 6.03
C LEU A 634 -36.46 0.54 6.48
N LEU A 635 -35.60 -0.26 5.84
CA LEU A 635 -34.18 -0.31 6.16
C LEU A 635 -33.48 1.05 5.92
N THR A 636 -33.84 1.77 4.86
CA THR A 636 -33.25 3.08 4.51
C THR A 636 -33.74 4.17 5.45
N ASP A 637 -35.01 4.12 5.89
CA ASP A 637 -35.58 4.98 6.92
C ASP A 637 -34.83 4.77 8.26
N ASP A 638 -34.42 3.52 8.56
CA ASP A 638 -33.55 3.14 9.70
C ASP A 638 -32.04 3.37 9.44
N GLY A 639 -31.65 4.03 8.34
CA GLY A 639 -30.24 4.36 8.03
C GLY A 639 -29.38 3.18 7.51
N ILE A 640 -30.00 2.06 7.14
CA ILE A 640 -29.36 0.87 6.58
C ILE A 640 -29.53 0.89 5.05
N SER A 641 -28.49 1.31 4.33
CA SER A 641 -28.52 1.33 2.86
C SER A 641 -28.68 -0.07 2.27
N THR A 642 -29.29 -0.15 1.09
CA THR A 642 -29.55 -1.40 0.36
C THR A 642 -29.27 -1.21 -1.14
N ALA A 643 -29.06 -2.30 -1.88
CA ALA A 643 -28.93 -2.30 -3.33
C ALA A 643 -29.64 -3.52 -3.95
N VAL A 644 -29.91 -3.47 -5.26
CA VAL A 644 -30.64 -4.51 -6.01
C VAL A 644 -29.82 -4.97 -7.21
N TYR A 645 -29.35 -6.21 -7.14
CA TYR A 645 -28.59 -6.88 -8.19
C TYR A 645 -29.36 -8.15 -8.58
N TYR A 646 -30.12 -8.20 -9.69
CA TYR A 646 -30.44 -7.13 -10.63
C TYR A 646 -31.97 -6.98 -10.78
N PRO A 647 -32.51 -5.77 -10.97
CA PRO A 647 -33.96 -5.54 -11.00
C PRO A 647 -34.67 -6.12 -12.24
N ARG A 648 -33.90 -6.58 -13.25
CA ARG A 648 -34.36 -7.34 -14.42
C ARG A 648 -33.32 -8.41 -14.74
N SER A 649 -33.78 -9.57 -15.21
CA SER A 649 -32.93 -10.58 -15.83
C SER A 649 -32.37 -10.05 -17.17
N VAL A 650 -31.29 -10.66 -17.66
CA VAL A 650 -30.60 -10.21 -18.88
C VAL A 650 -31.52 -10.22 -20.11
N PRO A 651 -32.24 -11.31 -20.46
CA PRO A 651 -33.17 -11.29 -21.59
C PRO A 651 -34.42 -10.39 -21.38
N ASP A 652 -34.67 -9.88 -20.17
CA ASP A 652 -35.75 -8.92 -19.89
C ASP A 652 -35.31 -7.44 -20.07
N GLN A 653 -34.04 -7.21 -20.44
CA GLN A 653 -33.57 -5.89 -20.85
C GLN A 653 -34.12 -5.54 -22.25
N PRO A 654 -34.46 -4.27 -22.54
CA PRO A 654 -35.07 -3.88 -23.81
C PRO A 654 -34.31 -4.31 -25.07
N MET A 655 -32.98 -4.35 -24.99
CA MET A 655 -32.09 -4.77 -26.09
C MET A 655 -32.22 -6.25 -26.50
N PHE A 656 -32.82 -7.10 -25.67
CA PHE A 656 -33.05 -8.52 -25.95
C PHE A 656 -34.53 -8.85 -26.23
N GLY A 657 -35.39 -7.83 -26.41
CA GLY A 657 -36.80 -8.00 -26.77
C GLY A 657 -37.76 -8.30 -25.60
N GLY A 658 -37.26 -8.74 -24.45
CA GLY A 658 -38.07 -8.96 -23.25
C GLY A 658 -38.72 -10.35 -23.17
N GLY A 659 -39.69 -10.49 -22.25
CA GLY A 659 -40.53 -11.70 -22.16
C GLY A 659 -39.97 -12.85 -21.32
N ALA A 660 -39.02 -12.57 -20.42
CA ALA A 660 -38.28 -13.61 -19.69
C ALA A 660 -39.13 -14.53 -18.78
N GLU A 661 -40.27 -14.04 -18.27
CA GLU A 661 -41.12 -14.73 -17.27
C GLU A 661 -41.48 -16.17 -17.64
N ARG A 662 -41.81 -16.42 -18.91
CA ARG A 662 -42.25 -17.74 -19.39
C ARG A 662 -41.12 -18.69 -19.77
N ARG A 663 -39.92 -18.16 -20.05
CA ARG A 663 -38.81 -18.91 -20.65
C ARG A 663 -37.65 -19.16 -19.68
N TRP A 664 -37.47 -18.27 -18.69
CA TRP A 664 -36.50 -18.40 -17.60
C TRP A 664 -37.16 -18.00 -16.27
N PRO A 665 -38.09 -18.83 -15.76
CA PRO A 665 -38.93 -18.49 -14.62
C PRO A 665 -38.18 -18.33 -13.29
N GLU A 666 -36.99 -18.91 -13.09
CA GLU A 666 -36.16 -18.64 -11.90
C GLU A 666 -35.39 -17.33 -12.04
N ALA A 667 -34.78 -17.03 -13.18
CA ALA A 667 -34.13 -15.74 -13.47
C ALA A 667 -35.10 -14.54 -13.37
N TRP A 668 -36.34 -14.73 -13.81
CA TRP A 668 -37.39 -13.73 -13.65
C TRP A 668 -37.81 -13.58 -12.18
N ARG A 669 -37.93 -14.70 -11.43
CA ARG A 669 -38.16 -14.67 -9.97
C ARG A 669 -37.01 -13.96 -9.24
N ALA A 670 -35.76 -14.24 -9.60
CA ALA A 670 -34.55 -13.66 -9.03
C ALA A 670 -34.44 -12.14 -9.23
N SER A 671 -35.06 -11.61 -10.28
CA SER A 671 -35.01 -10.18 -10.60
C SER A 671 -36.22 -9.36 -10.14
N ARG A 672 -37.43 -9.86 -10.44
CA ARG A 672 -38.70 -9.13 -10.22
C ARG A 672 -39.55 -9.69 -9.09
N GLY A 673 -39.20 -10.88 -8.59
CA GLY A 673 -40.12 -11.71 -7.83
C GLY A 673 -41.26 -12.26 -8.66
N ARG A 674 -41.91 -13.31 -8.14
CA ARG A 674 -43.28 -13.66 -8.54
C ARG A 674 -44.21 -12.45 -8.27
N ARG A 675 -45.51 -12.59 -8.54
CA ARG A 675 -46.54 -11.74 -7.89
C ARG A 675 -46.44 -11.97 -6.35
N GLY A 676 -45.44 -11.31 -5.72
CA GLY A 676 -44.68 -11.69 -4.50
C GLY A 676 -43.78 -12.94 -4.71
N PRO A 677 -42.43 -12.98 -4.45
CA PRO A 677 -41.61 -12.11 -3.59
C PRO A 677 -40.34 -11.47 -4.22
N ARG A 678 -39.90 -10.28 -3.75
CA ARG A 678 -38.79 -9.47 -4.32
C ARG A 678 -37.52 -9.38 -3.40
N TRP A 679 -36.39 -8.83 -3.87
CA TRP A 679 -35.01 -8.89 -3.29
C TRP A 679 -34.33 -7.62 -2.72
N HIS A 680 -33.61 -7.70 -1.58
CA HIS A 680 -32.73 -6.64 -1.05
C HIS A 680 -31.39 -7.12 -0.47
N GLN A 681 -30.51 -6.17 -0.15
CA GLN A 681 -29.21 -6.34 0.49
C GLN A 681 -29.12 -5.43 1.74
N LEU A 682 -28.40 -5.85 2.78
CA LEU A 682 -28.07 -5.01 3.94
C LEU A 682 -26.63 -4.46 3.84
N HIS A 683 -26.44 -3.14 3.88
CA HIS A 683 -25.12 -2.52 4.10
C HIS A 683 -24.86 -2.24 5.59
N ARG A 684 -23.59 -1.95 5.94
CA ARG A 684 -23.18 -1.60 7.31
C ARG A 684 -23.86 -0.30 7.78
N GLY A 685 -24.81 -0.41 8.70
CA GLY A 685 -25.06 0.66 9.67
C GLY A 685 -23.91 0.73 10.68
N ARG A 686 -23.42 1.93 11.00
CA ARG A 686 -22.64 2.15 12.23
C ARG A 686 -23.60 2.09 13.42
N PRO A 687 -23.24 1.48 14.56
CA PRO A 687 -23.89 1.83 15.82
C PRO A 687 -23.69 3.33 16.04
N GLY A 688 -24.78 4.08 16.23
CA GLY A 688 -24.71 5.54 16.31
C GLY A 688 -23.83 6.01 17.47
N ARG A 689 -22.84 6.87 17.17
CA ARG A 689 -22.25 7.72 18.20
C ARG A 689 -23.29 8.77 18.57
N ALA A 690 -23.97 8.60 19.69
CA ALA A 690 -24.58 9.73 20.38
C ALA A 690 -23.45 10.64 20.87
N SER A 691 -23.38 11.87 20.36
CA SER A 691 -22.51 12.91 20.89
C SER A 691 -23.10 13.43 22.20
N GLY A 692 -22.70 12.82 23.32
CA GLY A 692 -23.01 13.25 24.67
C GLY A 692 -21.74 13.30 25.51
N THR A 693 -21.50 14.43 26.15
CA THR A 693 -20.36 14.72 27.04
C THR A 693 -20.36 13.76 28.26
N PRO A 694 -19.20 13.30 28.77
CA PRO A 694 -19.18 12.30 29.83
C PRO A 694 -19.55 12.88 31.21
N GLY A 695 -20.64 12.36 31.79
CA GLY A 695 -20.96 12.44 33.22
C GLY A 695 -20.64 11.11 33.92
N ALA A 696 -20.25 11.16 35.20
CA ALA A 696 -19.59 10.04 35.89
C ALA A 696 -20.52 8.93 36.42
N GLY A 697 -19.96 7.71 36.52
CA GLY A 697 -20.27 6.73 37.58
C GLY A 697 -21.36 5.67 37.32
N GLY A 698 -20.97 4.40 37.19
CA GLY A 698 -21.88 3.25 37.34
C GLY A 698 -21.43 1.97 36.60
N PRO A 699 -21.46 0.77 37.23
CA PRO A 699 -21.10 -0.50 36.58
C PRO A 699 -22.23 -1.04 35.69
N PRO A 700 -21.94 -1.89 34.68
CA PRO A 700 -22.88 -2.24 33.63
C PRO A 700 -23.94 -3.28 34.06
N GLN A 701 -25.22 -2.98 33.79
CA GLN A 701 -26.31 -3.96 33.88
C GLN A 701 -26.51 -4.71 32.55
N ARG A 702 -26.96 -5.98 32.64
CA ARG A 702 -27.14 -6.89 31.49
C ARG A 702 -28.33 -6.50 30.59
N PRO A 703 -28.32 -6.82 29.28
CA PRO A 703 -29.45 -6.54 28.39
C PRO A 703 -30.71 -7.34 28.76
N ARG A 704 -31.86 -6.67 28.82
CA ARG A 704 -33.18 -7.33 28.97
C ARG A 704 -33.59 -8.00 27.65
N ARG A 705 -34.11 -9.23 27.72
CA ARG A 705 -34.75 -9.90 26.59
C ARG A 705 -36.06 -9.18 26.22
N VAL A 706 -36.26 -8.90 24.94
CA VAL A 706 -37.56 -8.49 24.41
C VAL A 706 -38.48 -9.73 24.38
N ARG A 707 -39.64 -9.65 25.04
CA ARG A 707 -40.69 -10.68 24.95
C ARG A 707 -41.51 -10.47 23.67
N GLY A 708 -41.94 -11.57 23.05
CA GLY A 708 -42.83 -11.53 21.89
C GLY A 708 -44.23 -11.01 22.23
N VAL A 709 -44.94 -10.55 21.19
CA VAL A 709 -46.31 -10.05 21.28
C VAL A 709 -47.27 -11.09 20.69
N GLU A 710 -48.06 -11.72 21.56
CA GLU A 710 -49.35 -12.29 21.16
C GLU A 710 -50.44 -11.22 21.33
N GLY A 711 -51.50 -11.30 20.51
CA GLY A 711 -52.45 -10.21 20.32
C GLY A 711 -53.79 -10.33 21.08
N ARG A 712 -54.77 -9.57 20.57
CA ARG A 712 -56.10 -9.24 21.15
C ARG A 712 -56.01 -8.14 22.23
N GLY A 713 -56.83 -7.09 22.22
CA GLY A 713 -57.84 -6.64 21.24
C GLY A 713 -58.58 -5.40 21.78
N ARG A 714 -59.40 -4.72 20.95
CA ARG A 714 -60.47 -3.72 21.27
C ARG A 714 -60.21 -2.75 22.46
N ASP A 715 -60.17 -1.42 22.31
CA ASP A 715 -61.36 -0.61 21.96
C ASP A 715 -61.06 0.90 21.69
N ARG A 716 -61.91 1.51 20.86
CA ARG A 716 -62.55 2.85 20.90
C ARG A 716 -61.86 4.12 21.43
N HIS A 717 -61.94 5.14 20.56
CA HIS A 717 -62.19 6.58 20.80
C HIS A 717 -61.43 7.35 21.91
N LEU A 718 -60.73 8.42 21.50
CA LEU A 718 -61.27 9.79 21.60
C LEU A 718 -60.48 10.81 20.74
N ARG A 719 -61.11 11.97 20.49
CA ARG A 719 -60.59 13.10 19.70
C ARG A 719 -59.94 14.16 20.61
N SER A 720 -59.49 15.24 19.97
CA SER A 720 -59.16 16.58 20.46
C SER A 720 -57.68 16.84 20.74
N ASP A 721 -57.12 18.03 20.50
CA ASP A 721 -57.33 19.17 19.58
C ASP A 721 -56.34 20.27 20.08
N ALA A 722 -56.23 21.39 19.36
CA ALA A 722 -55.38 22.57 19.64
C ALA A 722 -53.85 22.35 19.49
N ALA A 723 -53.09 23.01 18.60
CA ALA A 723 -53.13 24.33 17.94
C ALA A 723 -52.46 25.49 18.73
N GLY A 724 -51.74 26.36 18.00
CA GLY A 724 -50.94 27.49 18.50
C GLY A 724 -49.50 27.45 17.95
N GLN A 725 -49.26 27.82 16.68
CA GLN A 725 -48.98 29.18 16.15
C GLN A 725 -47.48 29.60 16.29
N VAL A 726 -46.75 29.74 15.17
CA VAL A 726 -46.47 30.99 14.37
C VAL A 726 -45.31 31.80 14.98
N GLU A 727 -44.32 32.36 14.26
CA GLU A 727 -44.01 32.48 12.81
C GLU A 727 -42.65 31.76 12.49
N GLY A 728 -41.84 31.98 11.43
CA GLY A 728 -41.84 32.90 10.28
C GLY A 728 -40.64 32.71 9.33
N ALA A 729 -40.58 33.49 8.23
CA ALA A 729 -39.48 33.70 7.24
C ALA A 729 -38.59 32.48 6.84
N GLY A 730 -38.53 31.99 5.58
CA GLY A 730 -38.95 32.55 4.28
C GLY A 730 -37.92 33.55 3.72
N HIS A 731 -37.43 33.49 2.47
CA HIS A 731 -37.60 32.54 1.35
C HIS A 731 -36.56 32.95 0.27
N LEU A 732 -36.03 32.02 -0.55
CA LEU A 732 -35.92 32.21 -2.02
C LEU A 732 -35.34 30.99 -2.75
N VAL A 733 -36.02 30.60 -3.82
CA VAL A 733 -35.63 29.58 -4.79
C VAL A 733 -35.74 30.20 -6.18
N HIS A 734 -34.70 30.11 -7.01
CA HIS A 734 -34.81 30.50 -8.41
C HIS A 734 -34.95 29.30 -9.34
N ARG A 735 -36.15 29.17 -9.92
CA ARG A 735 -36.36 28.54 -11.24
C ARG A 735 -36.81 29.64 -12.20
N GLY A 736 -36.21 29.67 -13.40
CA GLY A 736 -36.67 30.46 -14.54
C GLY A 736 -36.40 29.66 -15.80
N GLY A 737 -37.32 29.65 -16.77
CA GLY A 737 -37.21 28.77 -17.93
C GLY A 737 -37.75 29.36 -19.23
N ARG A 738 -37.29 28.76 -20.34
CA ARG A 738 -37.82 28.79 -21.71
C ARG A 738 -38.16 30.15 -22.35
N ARG A 739 -37.57 30.38 -23.54
CA ARG A 739 -38.34 30.69 -24.76
C ARG A 739 -37.73 30.00 -25.99
N ARG A 740 -38.57 29.74 -27.01
CA ARG A 740 -38.25 29.06 -28.28
C ARG A 740 -38.26 30.06 -29.44
N ARG A 741 -37.43 29.80 -30.48
CA ARG A 741 -37.60 29.99 -31.95
C ARG A 741 -36.23 29.63 -32.60
N GLY A 742 -36.09 29.03 -33.79
CA GLY A 742 -37.04 28.45 -34.74
C GLY A 742 -36.56 28.61 -36.20
N GLY A 743 -36.39 27.51 -36.96
CA GLY A 743 -35.99 27.46 -38.38
C GLY A 743 -34.53 26.96 -38.58
N HIS A 744 -34.19 25.88 -39.30
CA HIS A 744 -34.50 25.32 -40.64
C HIS A 744 -33.55 25.77 -41.77
N HIS A 745 -32.71 24.85 -42.26
CA HIS A 745 -32.51 24.37 -43.65
C HIS A 745 -31.26 23.44 -43.68
N GLN A 746 -31.37 22.17 -44.11
CA GLN A 746 -30.99 21.62 -45.44
C GLN A 746 -29.52 21.86 -45.87
N ALA A 747 -28.78 21.00 -46.58
CA ALA A 747 -28.71 19.54 -46.80
C ALA A 747 -27.82 19.27 -48.06
N GLY A 748 -26.50 19.07 -47.88
CA GLY A 748 -25.54 18.50 -48.87
C GLY A 748 -25.27 19.29 -50.18
N PRO A 749 -24.43 18.77 -51.12
CA PRO A 749 -23.45 17.66 -50.98
C PRO A 749 -22.05 17.91 -51.63
N ALA A 750 -21.11 16.99 -51.36
CA ALA A 750 -19.96 16.50 -52.17
C ALA A 750 -19.06 17.42 -53.05
N GLY A 751 -17.73 17.26 -52.90
CA GLY A 751 -16.71 17.70 -53.87
C GLY A 751 -15.35 17.00 -53.67
N ARG A 752 -14.70 16.53 -54.76
CA ARG A 752 -13.40 15.84 -54.77
C ARG A 752 -12.27 16.74 -55.32
N ALA A 753 -11.07 16.67 -54.74
CA ALA A 753 -9.76 16.86 -55.40
C ALA A 753 -8.70 16.26 -54.46
N ARG A 754 -8.00 15.17 -54.81
CA ARG A 754 -6.86 14.97 -55.74
C ARG A 754 -5.49 15.36 -55.16
N VAL A 755 -4.55 14.47 -55.43
CA VAL A 755 -3.13 14.41 -55.03
C VAL A 755 -2.28 14.99 -56.15
N ASP A 756 -1.12 15.57 -55.81
CA ASP A 756 0.20 15.45 -56.47
C ASP A 756 1.19 16.15 -55.50
N ASP A 757 2.12 15.44 -54.86
CA ASP A 757 3.42 14.92 -55.34
C ASP A 757 4.54 16.00 -55.38
N LEU A 758 5.63 15.73 -54.64
CA LEU A 758 6.96 16.31 -54.86
C LEU A 758 7.99 15.49 -54.07
N SER A 759 9.01 15.01 -54.76
CA SER A 759 9.91 13.97 -54.26
C SER A 759 11.39 14.41 -54.19
N ARG A 760 12.11 13.82 -53.22
CA ARG A 760 13.58 13.58 -53.19
C ARG A 760 14.55 14.77 -53.27
N HIS A 761 15.47 14.85 -52.29
CA HIS A 761 16.90 14.65 -52.57
C HIS A 761 17.77 14.41 -51.30
N HIS A 762 18.60 13.37 -51.38
CA HIS A 762 19.89 13.13 -50.70
C HIS A 762 20.88 12.75 -51.83
N PRO A 763 22.22 12.62 -51.64
CA PRO A 763 23.06 12.46 -50.42
C PRO A 763 24.02 13.68 -50.23
N GLY A 764 24.99 13.78 -49.31
CA GLY A 764 25.66 12.86 -48.37
C GLY A 764 27.18 12.82 -48.66
N SER A 765 28.03 13.17 -47.69
CA SER A 765 29.49 12.94 -47.70
C SER A 765 30.11 13.18 -46.30
N ALA A 766 31.32 12.66 -46.08
CA ALA A 766 32.01 12.66 -44.79
C ALA A 766 33.13 13.72 -44.70
N GLY A 767 33.50 14.08 -43.46
CA GLY A 767 34.67 14.88 -43.09
C GLY A 767 34.59 15.20 -41.60
N ALA A 768 35.40 14.57 -40.73
CA ALA A 768 36.82 14.82 -40.47
C ALA A 768 36.98 15.66 -39.19
N ALA A 769 37.85 15.20 -38.28
CA ALA A 769 38.09 15.84 -36.99
C ALA A 769 39.05 17.03 -37.11
N LEU A 770 39.00 17.97 -36.16
CA LEU A 770 40.15 18.72 -35.62
C LEU A 770 39.77 19.29 -34.21
N PRO A 771 40.74 19.64 -33.33
CA PRO A 771 40.50 19.82 -31.90
C PRO A 771 40.58 21.27 -31.38
N GLY A 772 40.12 21.47 -30.15
CA GLY A 772 40.70 22.42 -29.18
C GLY A 772 40.08 23.81 -29.08
N GLN A 773 39.38 24.07 -27.97
CA GLN A 773 39.89 24.90 -26.86
C GLN A 773 39.23 24.46 -25.54
#